data_AF-A0A243WG47-F1
#
_entry.id   AF-A0A243WG47-F1
#
_cell.length_a   1.000
_cell.length_b   1.000
_cell.length_c   1.000
_cell.angle_alpha   90.00
_cell.angle_beta   90.00
_cell.angle_gamma   90.00
#
_symmetry.space_group_name_H-M   'P 1'
#
loop_
_entity.id
_entity.type
_entity.pdbx_description
1 polymer ?
#
loop_
_entity_poly.entity_id
_entity_poly.type
_entity_poly.pdbx_seq_one_letter_code
_entity_poly.pdbx_strand_id
1 'polypeptide(L)'
;MYRFYYSLVASLFLLASSVRGQAPSAALLTNDCVDAAQRCATARQATAQLAPAATVRHRQKMERYDVSYYKLDIKLENNSRAVGGVVRLQARAGQSLDSLAFELYPTFTIDSVVVNGRRSPGVLRQAGDVTAKLATPVLGNSVFNALVYYRGTAPNSNTGGSAIGDALNTGRRAPYNVNVTWSLSEPFGAYEWWPCKQVLTDKADSSDVWVTTTNPNRVGSNGVLERITPLPNSMSRYEWKSRHPIDYYLISVAVGPYVEYVNYANPAGGPSIPIVNYLYNQAALADYKTEIDRTPGFIENYSALVGLYPFANEKYGHSMAPLGGGMEHQTMTTQDGFTFTLTAHELFHQWFGDNVTCASWQDVWLNEGFASYGEYLSYQRFIPNNARLWMDQAHSSAMSNNGSVRVTDTTNTNRIFNSALSYKKGAAVVHMLRYLLNDDTKFFRALRTYQATYAGRTARTSDLQRVFEAEAGRSLTYFFQQWFIGQGYPVFSVRWNQVGASLYLQTTETATAPTVTPFFDTDLDYKVNYADGTSQVVRLRQGQPVASFSVSAMKAISSIELDPDQWVLNGVGTIQRDNGLVLANKTLTRATQIHVYPNPCQDVLQLPDLGLGRVTTIIEVVDATGHLVLQQPLRPEQKQLDTRHLASGLYLLRFTTTAGEVMRARFIRE
;
A
#
# COMPACT_ATOMS: atom_id res chain seq x y z
N MET A 1 20.95 77.06 -32.17
CA MET A 1 21.52 77.72 -30.97
C MET A 1 22.71 76.91 -30.47
N TYR A 2 23.60 77.59 -29.75
CA TYR A 2 25.01 77.28 -29.50
C TYR A 2 25.36 76.00 -28.70
N ARG A 3 26.63 75.61 -28.86
CA ARG A 3 27.48 74.60 -28.16
C ARG A 3 27.48 74.66 -26.62
N PHE A 4 28.00 73.59 -25.98
CA PHE A 4 29.05 73.50 -24.91
C PHE A 4 28.75 72.38 -23.87
N TYR A 5 29.57 71.31 -23.78
CA TYR A 5 30.73 71.01 -22.88
C TYR A 5 30.42 70.46 -21.45
N TYR A 6 30.92 69.22 -21.22
CA TYR A 6 31.66 68.64 -20.05
C TYR A 6 31.15 68.65 -18.58
N SER A 7 31.30 67.44 -17.98
CA SER A 7 31.96 67.09 -16.69
C SER A 7 31.25 67.16 -15.31
N LEU A 8 31.30 65.97 -14.67
CA LEU A 8 31.64 65.60 -13.28
C LEU A 8 30.86 66.11 -12.03
N VAL A 9 30.30 65.12 -11.33
CA VAL A 9 30.39 64.79 -9.87
C VAL A 9 29.87 65.80 -8.84
N ALA A 10 28.85 65.40 -8.05
CA ALA A 10 28.95 65.18 -6.60
C ALA A 10 27.62 64.77 -5.94
N SER A 11 27.68 63.60 -5.30
CA SER A 11 26.98 63.06 -4.13
C SER A 11 25.99 63.96 -3.34
N LEU A 12 24.80 63.40 -3.05
CA LEU A 12 24.14 63.57 -1.75
C LEU A 12 23.38 62.30 -1.35
N PHE A 13 23.76 61.77 -0.19
CA PHE A 13 23.12 60.68 0.56
C PHE A 13 21.64 60.97 0.85
N LEU A 14 20.78 59.95 0.79
CA LEU A 14 19.63 59.78 1.70
C LEU A 14 19.05 58.34 1.59
N LEU A 15 19.22 57.58 2.68
CA LEU A 15 18.37 56.51 3.20
C LEU A 15 17.99 55.34 2.26
N ALA A 16 18.82 54.30 2.25
CA ALA A 16 18.41 52.96 1.85
C ALA A 16 17.52 52.34 2.95
N SER A 17 16.21 52.39 2.77
CA SER A 17 15.29 51.46 3.43
C SER A 17 15.43 50.09 2.75
N SER A 18 15.90 49.11 3.50
CA SER A 18 15.95 47.72 3.09
C SER A 18 14.53 47.17 2.98
N VAL A 19 13.94 47.28 1.80
CA VAL A 19 12.74 46.50 1.45
C VAL A 19 13.20 45.06 1.28
N ARG A 20 13.24 44.31 2.38
CA ARG A 20 13.13 42.85 2.33
C ARG A 20 11.78 42.55 1.70
N GLY A 21 11.79 42.18 0.42
CA GLY A 21 10.64 41.52 -0.17
C GLY A 21 10.29 40.34 0.71
N GLN A 22 9.14 40.39 1.39
CA GLN A 22 8.55 39.21 1.98
C GLN A 22 8.25 38.26 0.82
N ALA A 23 9.14 37.28 0.62
CA ALA A 23 8.74 36.07 -0.07
C ALA A 23 7.47 35.56 0.66
N PRO A 24 6.40 35.22 -0.07
CA PRO A 24 5.24 34.62 0.57
C PRO A 24 5.76 33.40 1.32
N SER A 25 5.58 33.41 2.65
CA SER A 25 5.81 32.22 3.43
C SER A 25 4.74 31.23 3.01
N ALA A 26 5.07 30.33 2.08
CA ALA A 26 4.42 29.04 2.09
C ALA A 26 4.63 28.54 3.52
N ALA A 27 3.56 28.49 4.29
CA ALA A 27 3.60 27.86 5.59
C ALA A 27 4.10 26.44 5.31
N LEU A 28 5.34 26.15 5.67
CA LEU A 28 5.79 24.79 5.83
C LEU A 28 4.80 24.20 6.84
N LEU A 29 3.83 23.42 6.36
CA LEU A 29 2.95 22.65 7.22
C LEU A 29 3.88 21.69 7.97
N THR A 30 4.20 22.04 9.21
CA THR A 30 5.22 21.36 10.03
C THR A 30 4.82 19.94 10.45
N ASN A 31 3.83 19.32 9.81
CA ASN A 31 3.34 17.96 10.06
C ASN A 31 3.03 17.15 8.78
N ASP A 32 3.49 17.56 7.60
CA ASP A 32 3.19 16.87 6.32
C ASP A 32 3.59 15.38 6.28
N CYS A 33 4.49 14.93 7.17
CA CYS A 33 5.03 13.58 7.16
C CYS A 33 3.99 12.47 7.49
N VAL A 34 2.78 12.76 7.99
CA VAL A 34 1.79 11.69 8.30
C VAL A 34 0.37 12.01 7.84
N ASP A 35 0.17 13.20 7.27
CA ASP A 35 -1.16 13.80 7.12
C ASP A 35 -1.97 13.18 5.97
N ALA A 36 -1.31 12.68 4.92
CA ALA A 36 -1.97 12.08 3.76
C ALA A 36 -2.95 10.98 4.16
N ALA A 37 -2.49 9.95 4.86
CA ALA A 37 -3.34 8.85 5.34
C ALA A 37 -4.52 9.33 6.20
N GLN A 38 -4.34 10.33 7.07
CA GLN A 38 -5.42 10.82 7.91
C GLN A 38 -6.46 11.60 7.09
N ARG A 39 -6.01 12.47 6.18
CA ARG A 39 -6.90 13.22 5.27
C ARG A 39 -7.68 12.29 4.36
N CYS A 40 -7.01 11.32 3.75
CA CYS A 40 -7.59 10.32 2.84
C CYS A 40 -8.59 9.40 3.56
N ALA A 41 -8.23 8.90 4.75
CA ALA A 41 -9.14 8.15 5.60
C ALA A 41 -10.36 8.98 6.01
N THR A 42 -10.17 10.21 6.45
CA THR A 42 -11.27 11.08 6.90
C THR A 42 -12.23 11.39 5.75
N ALA A 43 -11.72 11.68 4.55
CA ALA A 43 -12.53 11.91 3.36
C ALA A 43 -13.40 10.69 3.02
N ARG A 44 -12.82 9.49 3.00
CA ARG A 44 -13.54 8.23 2.72
C ARG A 44 -14.58 7.92 3.80
N GLN A 45 -14.22 8.09 5.07
CA GLN A 45 -15.13 7.86 6.21
C GLN A 45 -16.31 8.83 6.23
N ALA A 46 -16.08 10.10 5.88
CA ALA A 46 -17.13 11.11 5.80
C ALA A 46 -18.12 10.78 4.67
N THR A 47 -17.61 10.30 3.53
CA THR A 47 -18.43 9.99 2.36
C THR A 47 -19.13 8.64 2.42
N ALA A 48 -18.56 7.67 3.13
CA ALA A 48 -19.05 6.30 3.15
C ALA A 48 -19.51 5.82 4.54
N GLN A 49 -20.47 6.50 5.17
CA GLN A 49 -21.25 5.90 6.28
C GLN A 49 -22.11 4.68 5.85
N LEU A 50 -21.78 4.07 4.72
CA LEU A 50 -22.48 3.00 4.04
C LEU A 50 -21.84 1.64 4.33
N ALA A 51 -22.68 0.66 4.65
CA ALA A 51 -22.40 -0.73 4.37
C ALA A 51 -22.60 -1.01 2.86
N PRO A 52 -22.12 -2.15 2.31
CA PRO A 52 -22.45 -2.55 0.95
C PRO A 52 -23.96 -2.45 0.69
N ALA A 53 -24.36 -1.65 -0.29
CA ALA A 53 -25.77 -1.43 -0.61
C ALA A 53 -26.43 -2.72 -1.12
N ALA A 54 -25.68 -3.51 -1.91
CA ALA A 54 -26.17 -4.76 -2.46
C ALA A 54 -26.42 -5.84 -1.40
N THR A 55 -27.62 -6.41 -1.43
CA THR A 55 -27.91 -7.63 -0.66
C THR A 55 -27.08 -8.81 -1.19
N VAL A 56 -26.77 -9.80 -0.33
CA VAL A 56 -26.02 -11.01 -0.74
C VAL A 56 -26.67 -11.68 -1.96
N ARG A 57 -28.00 -11.79 -1.95
CA ARG A 57 -28.77 -12.37 -3.06
C ARG A 57 -28.66 -11.55 -4.35
N HIS A 58 -28.59 -10.23 -4.25
CA HIS A 58 -28.43 -9.35 -5.41
C HIS A 58 -27.01 -9.41 -5.97
N ARG A 59 -25.99 -9.45 -5.10
CA ARG A 59 -24.59 -9.70 -5.52
C ARG A 59 -24.45 -10.99 -6.30
N GLN A 60 -25.06 -12.09 -5.85
CA GLN A 60 -25.09 -13.36 -6.59
C GLN A 60 -25.74 -13.26 -7.97
N LYS A 61 -26.62 -12.28 -8.23
CA LYS A 61 -27.12 -12.03 -9.59
C LYS A 61 -26.10 -11.28 -10.44
N MET A 62 -25.42 -10.29 -9.86
CA MET A 62 -24.38 -9.52 -10.53
C MET A 62 -23.14 -10.37 -10.88
N GLU A 63 -22.85 -11.41 -10.09
CA GLU A 63 -21.79 -12.39 -10.38
C GLU A 63 -22.06 -13.28 -11.61
N ARG A 64 -23.29 -13.28 -12.15
CA ARG A 64 -23.68 -14.12 -13.30
C ARG A 64 -23.24 -13.57 -14.65
N TYR A 65 -22.70 -12.35 -14.68
CA TYR A 65 -22.16 -11.73 -15.87
C TYR A 65 -20.90 -10.95 -15.54
N ASP A 66 -20.07 -10.73 -16.54
CA ASP A 66 -18.75 -10.10 -16.48
C ASP A 66 -18.79 -8.84 -17.33
N VAL A 67 -18.50 -7.66 -16.77
CA VAL A 67 -18.60 -6.39 -17.50
C VAL A 67 -17.28 -6.09 -18.18
N SER A 68 -17.28 -5.92 -19.50
CA SER A 68 -16.08 -5.57 -20.27
C SER A 68 -15.97 -4.07 -20.54
N TYR A 69 -17.08 -3.33 -20.54
CA TYR A 69 -17.04 -1.91 -20.87
C TYR A 69 -18.20 -1.12 -20.26
N TYR A 70 -17.87 0.09 -19.79
CA TYR A 70 -18.84 1.12 -19.42
C TYR A 70 -18.74 2.34 -20.34
N LYS A 71 -19.88 2.94 -20.67
CA LYS A 71 -19.95 4.32 -21.16
C LYS A 71 -20.96 5.11 -20.35
N LEU A 72 -20.51 6.19 -19.74
CA LEU A 72 -21.38 7.19 -19.12
C LEU A 72 -21.51 8.34 -20.12
N ASP A 73 -22.73 8.66 -20.53
CA ASP A 73 -23.05 9.88 -21.30
C ASP A 73 -24.06 10.68 -20.49
N ILE A 74 -23.53 11.64 -19.71
CA ILE A 74 -24.25 12.31 -18.64
C ILE A 74 -24.19 13.83 -18.77
N LYS A 75 -25.20 14.50 -18.23
CA LYS A 75 -25.18 15.94 -17.97
C LYS A 75 -24.83 16.19 -16.51
N LEU A 76 -23.87 17.07 -16.27
CA LEU A 76 -23.42 17.45 -14.93
C LEU A 76 -22.94 18.91 -14.93
N GLU A 77 -23.20 19.64 -13.85
CA GLU A 77 -22.79 21.04 -13.69
C GLU A 77 -21.94 21.21 -12.43
N ASN A 78 -21.12 22.25 -12.38
CA ASN A 78 -20.17 22.48 -11.28
C ASN A 78 -20.81 22.92 -9.95
N ASN A 79 -22.11 23.23 -9.94
CA ASN A 79 -22.83 23.77 -8.79
C ASN A 79 -24.07 22.94 -8.40
N SER A 80 -24.19 21.71 -8.92
CA SER A 80 -25.37 20.88 -8.72
C SER A 80 -25.01 19.41 -8.69
N ARG A 81 -25.66 18.68 -7.78
CA ARG A 81 -25.61 17.20 -7.70
C ARG A 81 -26.63 16.52 -8.61
N ALA A 82 -27.37 17.30 -9.41
CA ALA A 82 -28.26 16.75 -10.41
C ALA A 82 -27.43 16.11 -11.53
N VAL A 83 -27.67 14.83 -11.78
CA VAL A 83 -26.96 14.04 -12.78
C VAL A 83 -27.95 13.11 -13.47
N GLY A 84 -27.74 12.88 -14.76
CA GLY A 84 -28.59 12.00 -15.55
C GLY A 84 -28.14 11.93 -16.99
N GLY A 85 -28.65 10.91 -17.67
CA GLY A 85 -28.26 10.58 -19.03
C GLY A 85 -28.43 9.09 -19.27
N VAL A 86 -27.45 8.49 -19.95
CA VAL A 86 -27.46 7.07 -20.26
C VAL A 86 -26.14 6.42 -19.86
N VAL A 87 -26.23 5.26 -19.22
CA VAL A 87 -25.09 4.36 -19.04
C VAL A 87 -25.24 3.17 -19.99
N ARG A 88 -24.24 2.97 -20.83
CA ARG A 88 -24.08 1.72 -21.60
C ARG A 88 -23.16 0.81 -20.81
N LEU A 89 -23.59 -0.42 -20.61
CA LEU A 89 -22.73 -1.52 -20.22
C LEU A 89 -22.67 -2.56 -21.33
N GLN A 90 -21.48 -3.06 -21.62
CA GLN A 90 -21.27 -4.27 -22.41
C GLN A 90 -20.74 -5.35 -21.48
N ALA A 91 -21.34 -6.52 -21.55
CA ALA A 91 -21.02 -7.61 -20.64
C ALA A 91 -21.16 -8.97 -21.31
N ARG A 92 -20.43 -9.95 -20.79
CA ARG A 92 -20.59 -11.37 -21.13
C ARG A 92 -21.41 -12.06 -20.05
N ALA A 93 -22.50 -12.70 -20.44
CA ALA A 93 -23.25 -13.55 -19.53
C ALA A 93 -22.43 -14.81 -19.22
N GLY A 94 -22.15 -15.12 -17.95
CA GLY A 94 -21.50 -16.38 -17.54
C GLY A 94 -22.46 -17.57 -17.57
N GLN A 95 -23.76 -17.30 -17.47
CA GLN A 95 -24.85 -18.27 -17.57
C GLN A 95 -26.09 -17.61 -18.20
N SER A 96 -27.14 -18.38 -18.49
CA SER A 96 -28.38 -17.80 -19.01
C SER A 96 -28.96 -16.77 -18.03
N LEU A 97 -29.32 -15.60 -18.54
CA LEU A 97 -29.91 -14.50 -17.77
C LEU A 97 -31.35 -14.27 -18.22
N ASP A 98 -32.27 -14.22 -17.27
CA ASP A 98 -33.65 -13.77 -17.46
C ASP A 98 -33.86 -12.31 -17.03
N SER A 99 -32.86 -11.75 -16.36
CA SER A 99 -32.85 -10.43 -15.76
C SER A 99 -31.42 -9.88 -15.71
N LEU A 100 -31.31 -8.56 -15.78
CA LEU A 100 -30.08 -7.80 -15.54
C LEU A 100 -30.16 -7.20 -14.14
N ALA A 101 -29.22 -7.53 -13.28
CA ALA A 101 -29.03 -6.90 -11.98
C ALA A 101 -28.05 -5.73 -12.10
N PHE A 102 -28.24 -4.64 -11.36
CA PHE A 102 -27.27 -3.56 -11.15
C PHE A 102 -27.69 -2.78 -9.90
N GLU A 103 -26.89 -1.79 -9.50
CA GLU A 103 -27.18 -0.90 -8.36
C GLU A 103 -27.42 0.53 -8.85
N LEU A 104 -28.38 1.22 -8.22
CA LEU A 104 -28.61 2.66 -8.40
C LEU A 104 -29.36 3.23 -7.19
N TYR A 105 -28.92 4.37 -6.67
CA TYR A 105 -29.47 4.96 -5.44
C TYR A 105 -30.93 5.44 -5.57
N PRO A 106 -31.81 5.18 -4.57
CA PRO A 106 -33.26 5.42 -4.63
C PRO A 106 -33.76 6.77 -5.16
N THR A 107 -32.99 7.86 -5.00
CA THR A 107 -33.38 9.20 -5.46
C THR A 107 -33.43 9.34 -6.98
N PHE A 108 -32.81 8.42 -7.73
CA PHE A 108 -32.84 8.43 -9.18
C PHE A 108 -34.09 7.78 -9.74
N THR A 109 -34.64 8.38 -10.79
CA THR A 109 -35.65 7.77 -11.65
C THR A 109 -34.94 6.99 -12.76
N ILE A 110 -35.37 5.75 -12.99
CA ILE A 110 -34.96 4.94 -14.13
C ILE A 110 -36.03 5.11 -15.21
N ASP A 111 -35.71 5.87 -16.27
CA ASP A 111 -36.65 6.12 -17.36
C ASP A 111 -36.84 4.85 -18.21
N SER A 112 -35.75 4.13 -18.50
CA SER A 112 -35.82 2.84 -19.20
C SER A 112 -34.54 2.00 -19.04
N VAL A 113 -34.70 0.68 -19.16
CA VAL A 113 -33.60 -0.26 -19.38
C VAL A 113 -33.83 -0.95 -20.72
N VAL A 114 -32.83 -0.93 -21.59
CA VAL A 114 -32.88 -1.55 -22.93
C VAL A 114 -31.73 -2.53 -23.06
N VAL A 115 -32.02 -3.81 -23.29
CA VAL A 115 -31.01 -4.87 -23.46
C VAL A 115 -31.11 -5.44 -24.87
N ASN A 116 -30.00 -5.43 -25.61
CA ASN A 116 -29.91 -5.86 -27.01
C ASN A 116 -31.03 -5.26 -27.89
N GLY A 117 -31.28 -3.96 -27.72
CA GLY A 117 -32.29 -3.22 -28.47
C GLY A 117 -33.74 -3.46 -28.02
N ARG A 118 -33.99 -4.29 -27.01
CA ARG A 118 -35.34 -4.57 -26.49
C ARG A 118 -35.52 -3.94 -25.12
N ARG A 119 -36.59 -3.15 -24.97
CA ARG A 119 -36.96 -2.53 -23.69
C ARG A 119 -37.32 -3.61 -22.67
N SER A 120 -36.84 -3.46 -21.44
CA SER A 120 -37.23 -4.29 -20.31
C SER A 120 -38.75 -4.17 -20.05
N PRO A 121 -39.49 -5.28 -19.92
CA PRO A 121 -40.91 -5.26 -19.59
C PRO A 121 -41.20 -4.90 -18.13
N GLY A 122 -40.17 -4.81 -17.27
CA GLY A 122 -40.36 -4.45 -15.87
C GLY A 122 -39.05 -4.35 -15.11
N VAL A 123 -38.96 -3.34 -14.24
CA VAL A 123 -37.83 -3.10 -13.36
C VAL A 123 -38.31 -3.25 -11.92
N LEU A 124 -37.68 -4.15 -11.17
CA LEU A 124 -37.89 -4.32 -9.73
C LEU A 124 -36.78 -3.59 -9.00
N ARG A 125 -37.15 -2.85 -7.96
CA ARG A 125 -36.21 -2.08 -7.15
C ARG A 125 -36.44 -2.29 -5.66
N GLN A 126 -35.37 -2.52 -4.92
CA GLN A 126 -35.38 -2.62 -3.46
C GLN A 126 -34.18 -1.83 -2.92
N ALA A 127 -34.42 -0.64 -2.40
CA ALA A 127 -33.36 0.31 -2.06
C ALA A 127 -32.41 0.53 -3.26
N GLY A 128 -31.11 0.26 -3.09
CA GLY A 128 -30.10 0.35 -4.14
C GLY A 128 -30.16 -0.78 -5.18
N ASP A 129 -30.76 -1.92 -4.85
CA ASP A 129 -30.80 -3.10 -5.72
C ASP A 129 -31.82 -2.91 -6.86
N VAL A 130 -31.36 -3.04 -8.11
CA VAL A 130 -32.20 -2.94 -9.31
C VAL A 130 -32.11 -4.22 -10.14
N THR A 131 -33.24 -4.86 -10.41
CA THR A 131 -33.35 -6.02 -11.32
C THR A 131 -34.29 -5.68 -12.47
N ALA A 132 -33.75 -5.54 -13.69
CA ALA A 132 -34.53 -5.35 -14.90
C ALA A 132 -34.80 -6.71 -15.58
N LYS A 133 -36.07 -7.07 -15.76
CA LYS A 133 -36.44 -8.29 -16.49
C LYS A 133 -36.00 -8.16 -17.96
N LEU A 134 -35.53 -9.25 -18.57
CA LEU A 134 -35.19 -9.26 -19.99
C LEU A 134 -36.41 -9.68 -20.81
N ALA A 135 -36.69 -8.96 -21.90
CA ALA A 135 -37.75 -9.34 -22.85
C ALA A 135 -37.44 -10.68 -23.54
N THR A 136 -36.15 -11.02 -23.64
CA THR A 136 -35.66 -12.29 -24.16
C THR A 136 -34.44 -12.67 -23.34
N PRO A 137 -34.34 -13.92 -22.86
CA PRO A 137 -33.18 -14.35 -22.11
C PRO A 137 -31.88 -14.13 -22.89
N VAL A 138 -30.84 -13.68 -22.21
CA VAL A 138 -29.47 -13.66 -22.75
C VAL A 138 -28.88 -15.03 -22.49
N LEU A 139 -28.38 -15.70 -23.53
CA LEU A 139 -27.81 -17.03 -23.41
C LEU A 139 -26.47 -16.97 -22.67
N GLY A 140 -26.13 -18.05 -21.96
CA GLY A 140 -24.81 -18.18 -21.35
C GLY A 140 -23.69 -18.05 -22.38
N ASN A 141 -22.57 -17.47 -21.95
CA ASN A 141 -21.38 -17.14 -22.73
C ASN A 141 -21.56 -16.13 -23.87
N SER A 142 -22.76 -15.54 -24.04
CA SER A 142 -23.02 -14.51 -25.05
C SER A 142 -22.73 -13.10 -24.53
N VAL A 143 -22.29 -12.22 -25.43
CA VAL A 143 -22.12 -10.79 -25.16
C VAL A 143 -23.46 -10.09 -25.33
N PHE A 144 -23.79 -9.19 -24.41
CA PHE A 144 -24.96 -8.34 -24.50
C PHE A 144 -24.60 -6.88 -24.22
N ASN A 145 -25.44 -5.98 -24.72
CA ASN A 145 -25.35 -4.55 -24.43
C ASN A 145 -26.62 -4.14 -23.69
N ALA A 146 -26.45 -3.40 -22.60
CA ALA A 146 -27.57 -2.76 -21.92
C ALA A 146 -27.38 -1.24 -21.84
N LEU A 147 -28.48 -0.52 -22.00
CA LEU A 147 -28.57 0.92 -21.84
C LEU A 147 -29.52 1.21 -20.67
N VAL A 148 -29.05 1.95 -19.69
CA VAL A 148 -29.84 2.41 -18.54
C VAL A 148 -29.98 3.92 -18.64
N TYR A 149 -31.20 4.37 -18.94
CA TYR A 149 -31.55 5.79 -18.97
C TYR A 149 -32.07 6.20 -17.60
N TYR A 150 -31.46 7.22 -17.02
CA TYR A 150 -31.75 7.63 -15.65
C TYR A 150 -31.56 9.14 -15.46
N ARG A 151 -32.22 9.68 -14.45
CA ARG A 151 -32.06 11.08 -14.03
C ARG A 151 -32.44 11.26 -12.58
N GLY A 152 -31.81 12.22 -11.92
CA GLY A 152 -32.12 12.56 -10.55
C GLY A 152 -31.07 13.45 -9.93
N THR A 153 -31.05 13.46 -8.61
CA THR A 153 -30.06 14.17 -7.81
C THR A 153 -29.41 13.16 -6.89
N ALA A 154 -28.07 13.14 -6.86
CA ALA A 154 -27.34 12.30 -5.92
C ALA A 154 -27.76 12.62 -4.47
N PRO A 155 -27.65 11.67 -3.53
CA PRO A 155 -27.86 11.94 -2.11
C PRO A 155 -26.85 12.95 -1.54
N ASN A 156 -27.17 13.58 -0.39
CA ASN A 156 -26.21 14.32 0.44
C ASN A 156 -26.52 14.13 1.93
N SER A 157 -25.46 14.12 2.74
CA SER A 157 -25.54 14.06 4.20
C SER A 157 -26.13 15.32 4.86
N ASN A 158 -26.13 16.47 4.18
CA ASN A 158 -26.51 17.78 4.73
C ASN A 158 -28.01 18.15 4.67
N THR A 159 -28.93 17.25 4.28
CA THR A 159 -30.37 17.57 4.11
C THR A 159 -31.31 17.11 5.24
N GLY A 160 -30.79 16.78 6.43
CA GLY A 160 -31.61 16.77 7.65
C GLY A 160 -32.58 15.58 7.85
N GLY A 161 -32.33 14.44 7.20
CA GLY A 161 -32.95 13.16 7.56
C GLY A 161 -31.93 12.05 7.38
N SER A 162 -31.57 11.32 8.45
CA SER A 162 -30.58 10.23 8.51
C SER A 162 -29.55 10.24 7.37
N ALA A 163 -28.50 11.06 7.55
CA ALA A 163 -27.45 11.30 6.56
C ALA A 163 -26.89 10.02 5.93
N ILE A 164 -27.12 9.84 4.63
CA ILE A 164 -26.51 8.78 3.82
C ILE A 164 -26.18 9.37 2.44
N GLY A 165 -24.90 9.35 2.06
CA GLY A 165 -24.38 9.54 0.70
C GLY A 165 -23.71 10.89 0.40
N ASP A 166 -22.52 10.87 -0.20
CA ASP A 166 -21.73 12.04 -0.66
C ASP A 166 -20.82 11.68 -1.86
N ALA A 167 -21.08 10.57 -2.55
CA ALA A 167 -20.20 10.09 -3.62
C ALA A 167 -20.29 10.87 -4.93
N LEU A 168 -21.25 11.81 -5.05
CA LEU A 168 -21.21 12.91 -6.00
C LEU A 168 -21.66 14.18 -5.29
N ASN A 169 -20.70 15.06 -5.00
CA ASN A 169 -20.94 16.25 -4.17
C ASN A 169 -20.58 17.53 -4.89
N THR A 170 -21.11 18.65 -4.41
CA THR A 170 -20.85 19.99 -4.93
C THR A 170 -20.48 20.93 -3.79
N GLY A 171 -19.56 21.84 -4.05
CA GLY A 171 -18.97 22.67 -3.01
C GLY A 171 -18.12 23.79 -3.58
N ARG A 172 -17.84 24.77 -2.72
CA ARG A 172 -17.03 25.94 -3.06
C ARG A 172 -15.78 25.96 -2.19
N ARG A 173 -14.61 26.03 -2.81
CA ARG A 173 -13.34 26.08 -2.07
C ARG A 173 -12.92 27.51 -1.79
N ALA A 174 -12.93 27.94 -0.52
CA ALA A 174 -12.18 29.12 -0.10
C ALA A 174 -10.67 28.81 -0.04
N PRO A 175 -9.75 29.76 -0.34
CA PRO A 175 -9.99 31.14 -0.75
C PRO A 175 -10.26 31.33 -2.26
N TYR A 176 -10.14 30.26 -3.07
CA TYR A 176 -10.24 30.36 -4.53
C TYR A 176 -11.63 30.71 -5.05
N ASN A 177 -12.67 30.49 -4.24
CA ASN A 177 -14.05 30.86 -4.50
C ASN A 177 -14.67 30.22 -5.74
N VAL A 178 -14.20 29.02 -6.11
CA VAL A 178 -14.63 28.24 -7.26
C VAL A 178 -15.59 27.13 -6.85
N ASN A 179 -16.72 27.02 -7.55
CA ASN A 179 -17.65 25.90 -7.41
C ASN A 179 -17.16 24.72 -8.23
N VAL A 180 -17.15 23.55 -7.60
CA VAL A 180 -16.80 22.27 -8.23
C VAL A 180 -17.84 21.24 -7.84
N THR A 181 -18.15 20.33 -8.77
CA THR A 181 -18.87 19.08 -8.49
C THR A 181 -17.97 17.91 -8.81
N TRP A 182 -17.82 16.95 -7.89
CA TRP A 182 -16.86 15.86 -8.00
C TRP A 182 -17.44 14.55 -7.49
N SER A 183 -16.92 13.43 -8.01
CA SER A 183 -17.22 12.08 -7.53
C SER A 183 -16.26 11.63 -6.42
N LEU A 184 -16.70 10.70 -5.58
CA LEU A 184 -15.90 9.99 -4.59
C LEU A 184 -16.57 8.64 -4.28
N SER A 185 -16.29 7.63 -5.10
CA SER A 185 -17.08 6.37 -5.13
C SER A 185 -16.57 5.29 -4.17
N GLU A 186 -15.36 5.41 -3.62
CA GLU A 186 -14.80 4.37 -2.75
C GLU A 186 -15.45 4.41 -1.35
N PRO A 187 -15.80 3.25 -0.75
CA PRO A 187 -15.78 1.89 -1.29
C PRO A 187 -17.10 1.46 -1.94
N PHE A 188 -18.23 2.10 -1.62
CA PHE A 188 -19.58 1.64 -1.98
C PHE A 188 -20.46 2.74 -2.61
N GLY A 189 -19.85 3.84 -3.06
CA GLY A 189 -20.54 5.06 -3.44
C GLY A 189 -20.88 5.21 -4.93
N ALA A 190 -20.38 4.34 -5.82
CA ALA A 190 -20.60 4.52 -7.27
C ALA A 190 -22.09 4.56 -7.64
N TYR A 191 -22.90 3.70 -7.01
CA TYR A 191 -24.35 3.63 -7.26
C TYR A 191 -25.11 4.92 -6.90
N GLU A 192 -24.49 5.84 -6.14
CA GLU A 192 -25.08 7.12 -5.75
C GLU A 192 -25.13 8.16 -6.86
N TRP A 193 -24.51 7.89 -8.01
CA TRP A 193 -24.54 8.84 -9.11
C TRP A 193 -24.65 8.21 -10.50
N TRP A 194 -24.42 6.90 -10.64
CA TRP A 194 -24.63 6.20 -11.90
C TRP A 194 -25.03 4.72 -11.71
N PRO A 195 -25.79 4.12 -12.66
CA PRO A 195 -26.11 2.70 -12.64
C PRO A 195 -24.87 1.81 -12.82
N CYS A 196 -24.50 1.03 -11.81
CA CYS A 196 -23.23 0.29 -11.80
C CYS A 196 -23.35 -1.13 -11.24
N LYS A 197 -22.31 -1.96 -11.44
CA LYS A 197 -22.08 -3.20 -10.69
C LYS A 197 -20.91 -2.98 -9.74
N GLN A 198 -21.14 -3.01 -8.42
CA GLN A 198 -20.09 -2.78 -7.42
C GLN A 198 -19.45 -4.09 -6.96
N VAL A 199 -18.64 -4.70 -7.83
CA VAL A 199 -17.91 -5.93 -7.55
C VAL A 199 -16.43 -5.71 -7.91
N LEU A 200 -15.56 -5.63 -6.88
CA LEU A 200 -14.13 -5.33 -7.06
C LEU A 200 -13.42 -6.25 -8.06
N THR A 201 -13.74 -7.54 -8.01
CA THR A 201 -13.14 -8.55 -8.90
C THR A 201 -13.60 -8.48 -10.36
N ASP A 202 -14.57 -7.62 -10.68
CA ASP A 202 -15.13 -7.42 -12.02
C ASP A 202 -14.69 -6.06 -12.58
N LYS A 203 -13.39 -5.93 -12.85
CA LYS A 203 -12.86 -4.73 -13.49
C LYS A 203 -13.29 -4.70 -14.95
N ALA A 204 -13.90 -3.59 -15.37
CA ALA A 204 -14.23 -3.41 -16.78
C ALA A 204 -12.95 -3.17 -17.59
N ASP A 205 -12.77 -3.86 -18.72
CA ASP A 205 -11.59 -3.72 -19.59
C ASP A 205 -11.33 -2.27 -20.05
N SER A 206 -12.39 -1.46 -20.14
CA SER A 206 -12.31 -0.07 -20.58
C SER A 206 -13.54 0.75 -20.17
N SER A 207 -13.41 2.07 -20.20
CA SER A 207 -14.52 2.99 -19.95
C SER A 207 -14.47 4.23 -20.83
N ASP A 208 -15.65 4.77 -21.16
CA ASP A 208 -15.80 6.10 -21.75
C ASP A 208 -16.65 6.98 -20.81
N VAL A 209 -16.17 8.17 -20.48
CA VAL A 209 -16.90 9.11 -19.61
C VAL A 209 -17.13 10.40 -20.36
N TRP A 210 -18.36 10.59 -20.80
CA TRP A 210 -18.79 11.73 -21.58
C TRP A 210 -19.66 12.62 -20.70
N VAL A 211 -19.23 13.88 -20.54
CA VAL A 211 -19.89 14.83 -19.65
C VAL A 211 -20.25 16.09 -20.41
N THR A 212 -21.54 16.40 -20.45
CA THR A 212 -22.07 17.66 -20.97
C THR A 212 -22.27 18.66 -19.84
N THR A 213 -21.64 19.84 -19.96
CA THR A 213 -21.68 20.92 -18.97
C THR A 213 -21.76 22.29 -19.65
N THR A 214 -22.16 23.33 -18.91
CA THR A 214 -22.23 24.71 -19.38
C THR A 214 -20.84 25.35 -19.41
N ASN A 215 -20.54 26.11 -20.47
CA ASN A 215 -19.30 26.90 -20.55
C ASN A 215 -19.31 28.00 -19.46
N PRO A 216 -18.17 28.31 -18.80
CA PRO A 216 -16.79 27.92 -19.14
C PRO A 216 -16.28 26.68 -18.38
N ASN A 217 -17.16 25.79 -17.91
CA ASN A 217 -16.73 24.60 -17.18
C ASN A 217 -15.82 23.70 -18.03
N ARG A 218 -14.87 23.08 -17.34
CA ARG A 218 -14.03 21.97 -17.79
C ARG A 218 -14.36 20.73 -16.97
N VAL A 219 -14.04 19.56 -17.54
CA VAL A 219 -14.31 18.27 -16.91
C VAL A 219 -13.01 17.48 -16.86
N GLY A 220 -12.58 17.09 -15.67
CA GLY A 220 -11.56 16.06 -15.47
C GLY A 220 -12.18 14.68 -15.32
N SER A 221 -11.61 13.68 -15.99
CA SER A 221 -12.00 12.26 -15.87
C SER A 221 -10.86 11.33 -16.30
N ASN A 222 -11.10 10.01 -16.22
CA ASN A 222 -10.12 8.96 -16.50
C ASN A 222 -9.74 8.90 -17.99
N GLY A 223 -8.54 8.39 -18.28
CA GLY A 223 -8.05 8.14 -19.64
C GLY A 223 -7.70 9.42 -20.41
N VAL A 224 -7.87 9.42 -21.73
CA VAL A 224 -7.49 10.53 -22.62
C VAL A 224 -8.71 11.34 -23.02
N LEU A 225 -8.59 12.67 -23.03
CA LEU A 225 -9.62 13.55 -23.60
C LEU A 225 -9.47 13.54 -25.11
N GLU A 226 -10.31 12.78 -25.80
CA GLU A 226 -10.22 12.67 -27.26
C GLU A 226 -10.84 13.87 -27.97
N ARG A 227 -11.91 14.42 -27.39
CA ARG A 227 -12.69 15.47 -28.05
C ARG A 227 -13.46 16.33 -27.04
N ILE A 228 -13.54 17.62 -27.35
CA ILE A 228 -14.51 18.55 -26.78
C ILE A 228 -15.50 18.91 -27.89
N THR A 229 -16.75 18.48 -27.75
CA THR A 229 -17.80 18.73 -28.76
C THR A 229 -18.63 19.95 -28.33
N PRO A 230 -18.62 21.07 -29.09
CA PRO A 230 -19.52 22.19 -28.84
C PRO A 230 -20.97 21.78 -29.05
N LEU A 231 -21.86 22.23 -28.17
CA LEU A 231 -23.30 21.98 -28.22
C LEU A 231 -24.09 23.31 -28.14
N PRO A 232 -25.37 23.33 -28.54
CA PRO A 232 -26.24 24.49 -28.34
C PRO A 232 -26.33 24.94 -26.88
N ASN A 233 -26.82 26.16 -26.66
CA ASN A 233 -27.04 26.75 -25.33
C ASN A 233 -25.74 26.93 -24.51
N SER A 234 -24.63 27.29 -25.17
CA SER A 234 -23.33 27.51 -24.54
C SER A 234 -22.84 26.32 -23.72
N MET A 235 -23.08 25.10 -24.22
CA MET A 235 -22.63 23.87 -23.58
C MET A 235 -21.49 23.21 -24.38
N SER A 236 -20.70 22.41 -23.69
CA SER A 236 -19.69 21.54 -24.31
C SER A 236 -19.81 20.13 -23.75
N ARG A 237 -19.53 19.12 -24.57
CA ARG A 237 -19.38 17.73 -24.12
C ARG A 237 -17.92 17.32 -24.17
N TYR A 238 -17.36 16.95 -23.02
CA TYR A 238 -16.01 16.41 -22.88
C TYR A 238 -16.08 14.89 -23.01
N GLU A 239 -15.33 14.31 -23.95
CA GLU A 239 -15.39 12.90 -24.31
C GLU A 239 -14.10 12.19 -23.89
N TRP A 240 -14.05 11.75 -22.64
CA TRP A 240 -12.90 11.03 -22.07
C TRP A 240 -13.01 9.53 -22.34
N LYS A 241 -11.87 8.87 -22.57
CA LYS A 241 -11.79 7.43 -22.84
C LYS A 241 -10.58 6.78 -22.16
N SER A 242 -10.80 5.73 -21.39
CA SER A 242 -9.77 4.83 -20.88
C SER A 242 -9.85 3.46 -21.54
N ARG A 243 -8.70 2.88 -21.86
CA ARG A 243 -8.52 1.56 -22.49
C ARG A 243 -7.75 0.60 -21.60
N HIS A 244 -7.73 0.87 -20.31
CA HIS A 244 -7.19 -0.02 -19.29
C HIS A 244 -8.28 -0.56 -18.38
N PRO A 245 -8.10 -1.78 -17.84
CA PRO A 245 -9.00 -2.33 -16.84
C PRO A 245 -9.19 -1.37 -15.66
N ILE A 246 -10.45 -1.10 -15.31
CA ILE A 246 -10.81 -0.10 -14.29
C ILE A 246 -11.89 -0.65 -13.35
N ASP A 247 -11.71 -0.43 -12.05
CA ASP A 247 -12.68 -0.78 -11.03
C ASP A 247 -13.81 0.27 -10.97
N TYR A 248 -15.01 -0.12 -10.52
CA TYR A 248 -16.18 0.75 -10.46
C TYR A 248 -15.93 2.01 -9.62
N TYR A 249 -15.14 1.89 -8.54
CA TYR A 249 -14.91 3.02 -7.63
C TYR A 249 -13.88 4.03 -8.18
N LEU A 250 -13.11 3.64 -9.19
CA LEU A 250 -12.06 4.46 -9.80
C LEU A 250 -12.58 5.34 -10.95
N ILE A 251 -13.76 5.03 -11.49
CA ILE A 251 -14.43 5.87 -12.50
C ILE A 251 -14.82 7.21 -11.86
N SER A 252 -14.36 8.30 -12.46
CA SER A 252 -14.44 9.63 -11.85
C SER A 252 -14.93 10.74 -12.76
N VAL A 253 -15.51 11.77 -12.15
CA VAL A 253 -15.82 13.05 -12.79
C VAL A 253 -15.54 14.20 -11.83
N ALA A 254 -14.94 15.27 -12.34
CA ALA A 254 -14.83 16.55 -11.63
C ALA A 254 -15.12 17.69 -12.60
N VAL A 255 -16.10 18.54 -12.28
CA VAL A 255 -16.60 19.62 -13.13
C VAL A 255 -16.41 20.96 -12.43
N GLY A 256 -15.68 21.87 -13.08
CA GLY A 256 -15.40 23.21 -12.56
C GLY A 256 -14.81 24.11 -13.65
N PRO A 257 -14.79 25.44 -13.45
CA PRO A 257 -14.21 26.40 -14.39
C PRO A 257 -12.68 26.41 -14.28
N TYR A 258 -12.06 25.25 -14.48
CA TYR A 258 -10.65 25.01 -14.21
C TYR A 258 -9.71 25.78 -15.15
N VAL A 259 -8.54 26.13 -14.61
CA VAL A 259 -7.33 26.41 -15.38
C VAL A 259 -6.58 25.10 -15.58
N GLU A 260 -6.12 24.85 -16.81
CA GLU A 260 -5.34 23.66 -17.15
C GLU A 260 -3.84 23.98 -17.10
N TYR A 261 -3.08 23.09 -16.48
CA TYR A 261 -1.61 23.13 -16.47
C TYR A 261 -1.06 21.74 -16.78
N VAL A 262 -0.15 21.65 -17.75
CA VAL A 262 0.43 20.37 -18.19
C VAL A 262 1.95 20.39 -17.99
N ASN A 263 2.47 19.35 -17.34
CA ASN A 263 3.88 19.01 -17.31
C ASN A 263 4.06 17.53 -17.71
N TYR A 264 5.31 17.05 -17.76
CA TYR A 264 5.63 15.73 -18.32
C TYR A 264 6.62 14.97 -17.45
N ALA A 265 6.40 13.67 -17.28
CA ALA A 265 7.38 12.74 -16.71
C ALA A 265 8.08 11.96 -17.83
N ASN A 266 9.35 11.63 -17.65
CA ASN A 266 10.15 10.90 -18.63
C ASN A 266 10.84 9.70 -17.96
N PRO A 267 10.08 8.66 -17.54
CA PRO A 267 10.65 7.48 -16.89
C PRO A 267 11.67 6.79 -17.80
N ALA A 268 12.82 6.42 -17.23
CA ALA A 268 13.85 5.70 -17.95
C ALA A 268 13.30 4.37 -18.51
N GLY A 269 13.46 4.16 -19.82
CA GLY A 269 12.95 2.97 -20.50
C GLY A 269 11.45 2.98 -20.83
N GLY A 270 10.74 4.10 -20.57
CA GLY A 270 9.33 4.28 -20.90
C GLY A 270 9.08 5.51 -21.79
N PRO A 271 7.83 5.71 -22.26
CA PRO A 271 7.46 6.90 -23.02
C PRO A 271 7.35 8.13 -22.11
N SER A 272 7.35 9.32 -22.72
CA SER A 272 6.98 10.56 -22.02
C SER A 272 5.49 10.51 -21.65
N ILE A 273 5.16 10.88 -20.41
CA ILE A 273 3.80 10.80 -19.87
C ILE A 273 3.29 12.22 -19.61
N PRO A 274 2.20 12.67 -20.25
CA PRO A 274 1.58 13.93 -19.90
C PRO A 274 0.93 13.84 -18.53
N ILE A 275 1.11 14.89 -17.73
CA ILE A 275 0.44 15.09 -16.44
C ILE A 275 -0.49 16.29 -16.60
N VAL A 276 -1.80 16.03 -16.69
CA VAL A 276 -2.82 17.05 -16.95
C VAL A 276 -3.46 17.50 -15.64
N ASN A 277 -3.29 18.76 -15.27
CA ASN A 277 -3.77 19.31 -14.00
C ASN A 277 -4.92 20.30 -14.23
N TYR A 278 -6.08 20.03 -13.64
CA TYR A 278 -7.24 20.92 -13.58
C TYR A 278 -7.30 21.62 -12.22
N LEU A 279 -6.91 22.88 -12.20
CA LEU A 279 -6.75 23.70 -11.00
C LEU A 279 -7.86 24.74 -10.90
N TYR A 280 -8.29 25.07 -9.68
CA TYR A 280 -9.46 25.95 -9.48
C TYR A 280 -9.38 27.26 -10.29
N ASN A 281 -8.24 27.97 -10.22
CA ASN A 281 -7.98 29.20 -10.97
C ASN A 281 -6.48 29.51 -10.97
N GLN A 282 -6.09 30.67 -11.51
CA GLN A 282 -4.69 31.10 -11.59
C GLN A 282 -4.02 31.29 -10.21
N ALA A 283 -4.78 31.67 -9.18
CA ALA A 283 -4.23 31.80 -7.82
C ALA A 283 -3.90 30.41 -7.25
N ALA A 284 -4.77 29.42 -7.42
CA ALA A 284 -4.48 28.03 -7.03
C ALA A 284 -3.26 27.47 -7.77
N LEU A 285 -3.11 27.78 -9.07
CA LEU A 285 -1.90 27.45 -9.80
C LEU A 285 -0.67 28.10 -9.17
N ALA A 286 -0.70 29.40 -8.88
CA ALA A 286 0.43 30.09 -8.25
C ALA A 286 0.81 29.48 -6.89
N ASP A 287 -0.18 29.07 -6.08
CA ASP A 287 0.04 28.49 -4.76
C ASP A 287 0.64 27.08 -4.83
N TYR A 288 0.18 26.24 -5.76
CA TYR A 288 0.52 24.81 -5.80
C TYR A 288 1.52 24.40 -6.88
N LYS A 289 1.90 25.30 -7.81
CA LYS A 289 2.76 24.94 -8.95
C LYS A 289 4.04 24.21 -8.54
N THR A 290 4.71 24.67 -7.48
CA THR A 290 5.94 24.05 -6.98
C THR A 290 5.74 22.59 -6.57
N GLU A 291 4.64 22.27 -5.89
CA GLU A 291 4.34 20.90 -5.48
C GLU A 291 3.86 20.05 -6.66
N ILE A 292 3.06 20.62 -7.57
CA ILE A 292 2.65 19.96 -8.82
C ILE A 292 3.87 19.56 -9.66
N ASP A 293 4.89 20.43 -9.72
CA ASP A 293 6.12 20.21 -10.48
C ASP A 293 7.03 19.12 -9.88
N ARG A 294 6.71 18.57 -8.70
CA ARG A 294 7.38 17.38 -8.15
C ARG A 294 6.84 16.07 -8.72
N THR A 295 5.60 16.08 -9.22
CA THR A 295 4.90 14.89 -9.74
C THR A 295 5.70 14.12 -10.80
N PRO A 296 6.35 14.78 -11.79
CA PRO A 296 7.22 14.07 -12.73
C PRO A 296 8.27 13.18 -12.07
N GLY A 297 8.97 13.73 -11.06
CA GLY A 297 10.01 12.99 -10.33
C GLY A 297 9.44 11.80 -9.57
N PHE A 298 8.24 11.92 -8.99
CA PHE A 298 7.59 10.78 -8.34
C PHE A 298 7.24 9.66 -9.35
N ILE A 299 6.68 10.00 -10.51
CA ILE A 299 6.37 9.01 -11.56
C ILE A 299 7.65 8.29 -12.00
N GLU A 300 8.72 9.04 -12.24
CA GLU A 300 10.01 8.50 -12.67
C GLU A 300 10.63 7.59 -11.61
N ASN A 301 10.59 8.01 -10.34
CA ASN A 301 11.12 7.23 -9.22
C ASN A 301 10.34 5.92 -9.04
N TYR A 302 9.01 5.98 -8.95
CA TYR A 302 8.20 4.77 -8.82
C TYR A 302 8.33 3.85 -10.03
N SER A 303 8.41 4.42 -11.23
CA SER A 303 8.65 3.63 -12.45
C SER A 303 9.95 2.82 -12.38
N ALA A 304 11.02 3.42 -11.84
CA ALA A 304 12.30 2.73 -11.65
C ALA A 304 12.24 1.65 -10.55
N LEU A 305 11.48 1.89 -9.49
CA LEU A 305 11.40 0.98 -8.34
C LEU A 305 10.48 -0.22 -8.59
N VAL A 306 9.27 0.01 -9.12
CA VAL A 306 8.21 -1.02 -9.17
C VAL A 306 7.74 -1.39 -10.58
N GLY A 307 8.35 -0.81 -11.61
CA GLY A 307 8.01 -1.01 -13.02
C GLY A 307 7.34 0.22 -13.63
N LEU A 308 7.43 0.39 -14.96
CA LEU A 308 6.92 1.58 -15.66
C LEU A 308 5.47 1.93 -15.26
N TYR A 309 5.14 3.23 -15.30
CA TYR A 309 3.80 3.72 -15.07
C TYR A 309 2.76 2.91 -15.88
N PRO A 310 1.76 2.26 -15.23
CA PRO A 310 0.92 1.28 -15.90
C PRO A 310 0.06 1.85 -17.03
N PHE A 311 -0.24 3.16 -16.96
CA PHE A 311 -1.13 3.85 -17.88
C PHE A 311 -0.39 4.83 -18.81
N ALA A 312 0.89 4.53 -19.12
CA ALA A 312 1.78 5.47 -19.82
C ALA A 312 1.38 5.81 -21.27
N ASN A 313 0.49 5.04 -21.89
CA ASN A 313 -0.11 5.36 -23.20
C ASN A 313 -1.38 6.22 -23.10
N GLU A 314 -1.80 6.60 -21.89
CA GLU A 314 -2.86 7.57 -21.63
C GLU A 314 -2.25 8.86 -21.05
N LYS A 315 -2.41 9.06 -19.74
CA LYS A 315 -1.87 10.19 -18.98
C LYS A 315 -1.85 9.87 -17.49
N TYR A 316 -1.21 10.73 -16.71
CA TYR A 316 -1.59 10.96 -15.33
C TYR A 316 -2.21 12.35 -15.20
N GLY A 317 -2.82 12.69 -14.07
CA GLY A 317 -3.40 14.00 -13.91
C GLY A 317 -4.06 14.22 -12.56
N HIS A 318 -4.47 15.46 -12.34
CA HIS A 318 -5.13 15.88 -11.13
C HIS A 318 -6.37 16.72 -11.42
N SER A 319 -7.45 16.50 -10.67
CA SER A 319 -8.58 17.43 -10.60
C SER A 319 -8.70 17.99 -9.19
N MET A 320 -8.69 19.32 -9.05
CA MET A 320 -8.90 19.93 -7.74
C MET A 320 -10.38 19.90 -7.34
N ALA A 321 -10.70 19.41 -6.14
CA ALA A 321 -12.04 19.46 -5.59
C ALA A 321 -12.03 19.54 -4.05
N PRO A 322 -13.03 20.13 -3.38
CA PRO A 322 -13.00 20.33 -1.93
C PRO A 322 -13.37 19.06 -1.14
N LEU A 323 -12.58 17.99 -1.32
CA LEU A 323 -12.79 16.70 -0.67
C LEU A 323 -12.01 16.50 0.66
N GLY A 324 -11.20 17.47 1.09
CA GLY A 324 -10.42 17.39 2.33
C GLY A 324 -9.17 16.50 2.31
N GLY A 325 -8.99 15.67 1.27
CA GLY A 325 -7.86 14.76 1.09
C GLY A 325 -7.60 14.47 -0.38
N GLY A 326 -7.30 13.21 -0.68
CA GLY A 326 -7.09 12.68 -2.03
C GLY A 326 -7.95 11.44 -2.30
N MET A 327 -8.21 11.21 -3.57
CA MET A 327 -8.83 10.00 -4.11
C MET A 327 -8.09 9.61 -5.38
N GLU A 328 -7.66 8.36 -5.45
CA GLU A 328 -6.70 7.87 -6.43
C GLU A 328 -7.27 7.60 -7.81
N HIS A 329 -8.42 8.19 -8.15
CA HIS A 329 -9.15 7.92 -9.39
C HIS A 329 -8.21 7.72 -10.59
N GLN A 330 -8.26 6.54 -11.20
CA GLN A 330 -7.29 6.05 -12.18
C GLN A 330 -6.96 7.09 -13.26
N THR A 331 -5.68 7.44 -13.42
CA THR A 331 -5.16 8.48 -14.34
C THR A 331 -5.63 9.93 -14.10
N MET A 332 -6.44 10.21 -13.08
CA MET A 332 -7.00 11.53 -12.77
C MET A 332 -7.31 11.68 -11.27
N THR A 333 -6.27 11.60 -10.44
CA THR A 333 -6.37 11.78 -8.99
C THR A 333 -7.15 13.05 -8.64
N THR A 334 -8.12 12.94 -7.74
CA THR A 334 -8.87 14.10 -7.25
C THR A 334 -8.32 14.51 -5.90
N GLN A 335 -7.89 15.77 -5.75
CA GLN A 335 -7.28 16.25 -4.50
C GLN A 335 -7.69 17.67 -4.14
N ASP A 336 -7.72 17.98 -2.84
CA ASP A 336 -8.14 19.30 -2.35
C ASP A 336 -7.01 20.35 -2.30
N GLY A 337 -5.77 19.87 -2.39
CA GLY A 337 -4.56 20.67 -2.47
C GLY A 337 -3.37 19.75 -2.61
N PHE A 338 -2.18 20.32 -2.84
CA PHE A 338 -0.97 19.55 -3.11
C PHE A 338 -0.03 19.66 -1.91
N THR A 339 0.37 18.50 -1.38
CA THR A 339 1.49 18.37 -0.45
C THR A 339 2.40 17.24 -0.91
N PHE A 340 3.62 17.19 -0.38
CA PHE A 340 4.62 16.18 -0.77
C PHE A 340 4.10 14.75 -0.56
N THR A 341 3.59 14.45 0.63
CA THR A 341 3.09 13.11 0.97
C THR A 341 1.79 12.79 0.28
N LEU A 342 0.83 13.72 0.23
CA LEU A 342 -0.46 13.46 -0.41
C LEU A 342 -0.28 13.15 -1.90
N THR A 343 0.47 13.97 -2.62
CA THR A 343 0.72 13.74 -4.06
C THR A 343 1.47 12.44 -4.30
N ALA A 344 2.46 12.12 -3.46
CA ALA A 344 3.21 10.87 -3.54
C ALA A 344 2.35 9.63 -3.23
N HIS A 345 1.42 9.74 -2.28
CA HIS A 345 0.47 8.70 -1.86
C HIS A 345 -0.51 8.39 -2.99
N GLU A 346 -1.25 9.40 -3.45
CA GLU A 346 -2.26 9.24 -4.50
C GLU A 346 -1.66 8.76 -5.83
N LEU A 347 -0.45 9.20 -6.15
CA LEU A 347 0.23 8.72 -7.35
C LEU A 347 0.67 7.26 -7.22
N PHE A 348 1.08 6.79 -6.04
CA PHE A 348 1.55 5.42 -5.91
C PHE A 348 0.42 4.40 -6.01
N HIS A 349 -0.81 4.82 -5.71
CA HIS A 349 -2.00 4.03 -5.98
C HIS A 349 -2.17 3.59 -7.44
N GLN A 350 -1.60 4.35 -8.39
CA GLN A 350 -1.64 3.98 -9.80
C GLN A 350 -1.03 2.59 -10.06
N TRP A 351 -0.07 2.16 -9.24
CA TRP A 351 0.42 0.78 -9.19
C TRP A 351 -0.35 -0.08 -8.19
N PHE A 352 -0.62 0.44 -6.98
CA PHE A 352 -1.22 -0.30 -5.85
C PHE A 352 -2.61 0.25 -5.47
N GLY A 353 -3.66 -0.30 -6.05
CA GLY A 353 -5.04 0.19 -5.93
C GLY A 353 -5.70 0.27 -7.29
N ASP A 354 -4.98 0.78 -8.28
CA ASP A 354 -5.49 0.94 -9.64
C ASP A 354 -5.05 -0.19 -10.54
N ASN A 355 -3.77 -0.27 -10.93
CA ASN A 355 -3.32 -1.34 -11.82
C ASN A 355 -3.52 -2.73 -11.19
N VAL A 356 -3.21 -2.86 -9.90
CA VAL A 356 -3.55 -4.03 -9.09
C VAL A 356 -4.40 -3.59 -7.91
N THR A 357 -5.69 -3.89 -7.98
CA THR A 357 -6.68 -3.55 -6.94
C THR A 357 -6.79 -4.67 -5.91
N CYS A 358 -7.11 -4.38 -4.64
CA CYS A 358 -7.45 -5.44 -3.69
C CYS A 358 -8.71 -6.23 -4.16
N ALA A 359 -8.71 -7.55 -4.03
CA ALA A 359 -9.85 -8.39 -4.44
C ALA A 359 -11.01 -8.37 -3.43
N SER A 360 -10.78 -7.77 -2.26
CA SER A 360 -11.73 -7.61 -1.18
C SER A 360 -11.28 -6.48 -0.28
N TRP A 361 -12.23 -5.74 0.29
CA TRP A 361 -11.96 -4.77 1.35
C TRP A 361 -11.28 -5.38 2.60
N GLN A 362 -11.29 -6.72 2.76
CA GLN A 362 -10.47 -7.43 3.75
C GLN A 362 -8.96 -7.16 3.57
N ASP A 363 -8.55 -6.95 2.32
CA ASP A 363 -7.17 -6.81 1.86
C ASP A 363 -6.83 -5.35 1.48
N VAL A 364 -7.62 -4.35 1.92
CA VAL A 364 -7.44 -2.94 1.55
C VAL A 364 -6.04 -2.37 1.88
N TRP A 365 -5.33 -2.97 2.83
CA TRP A 365 -3.93 -2.61 3.13
C TRP A 365 -2.99 -2.80 1.93
N LEU A 366 -3.34 -3.66 0.97
CA LEU A 366 -2.60 -3.81 -0.30
C LEU A 366 -2.66 -2.53 -1.14
N ASN A 367 -3.75 -1.76 -1.04
CA ASN A 367 -3.88 -0.45 -1.65
C ASN A 367 -3.21 0.59 -0.74
N GLU A 368 -3.78 0.77 0.46
CA GLU A 368 -3.50 1.92 1.34
C GLU A 368 -2.15 1.85 2.06
N GLY A 369 -1.73 0.64 2.43
CA GLY A 369 -0.44 0.40 3.07
C GLY A 369 0.71 0.60 2.09
N PHE A 370 0.54 0.17 0.84
CA PHE A 370 1.52 0.42 -0.21
C PHE A 370 1.57 1.89 -0.61
N ALA A 371 0.44 2.54 -0.86
CA ALA A 371 0.38 3.98 -1.14
C ALA A 371 1.08 4.81 -0.04
N SER A 372 0.80 4.47 1.23
CA SER A 372 1.50 5.05 2.37
C SER A 372 3.01 4.76 2.35
N TYR A 373 3.44 3.55 2.02
CA TYR A 373 4.86 3.23 1.88
C TYR A 373 5.52 3.99 0.70
N GLY A 374 4.76 4.35 -0.33
CA GLY A 374 5.18 5.27 -1.39
C GLY A 374 5.64 6.63 -0.87
N GLU A 375 4.96 7.16 0.15
CA GLU A 375 5.38 8.40 0.84
C GLU A 375 6.81 8.26 1.40
N TYR A 376 7.09 7.15 2.10
CA TYR A 376 8.43 6.85 2.63
C TYR A 376 9.47 6.73 1.51
N LEU A 377 9.16 5.99 0.43
CA LEU A 377 10.07 5.82 -0.71
C LEU A 377 10.36 7.17 -1.40
N SER A 378 9.37 8.05 -1.47
CA SER A 378 9.54 9.42 -1.98
C SER A 378 10.43 10.26 -1.06
N TYR A 379 10.23 10.20 0.26
CA TYR A 379 11.15 10.85 1.19
C TYR A 379 12.57 10.30 1.07
N GLN A 380 12.73 8.98 1.05
CA GLN A 380 14.03 8.32 0.89
C GLN A 380 14.77 8.80 -0.36
N ARG A 381 14.04 9.11 -1.44
CA ARG A 381 14.63 9.59 -2.70
C ARG A 381 14.92 11.09 -2.70
N PHE A 382 13.95 11.91 -2.30
CA PHE A 382 13.96 13.35 -2.60
C PHE A 382 14.26 14.23 -1.39
N ILE A 383 13.94 13.78 -0.17
CA ILE A 383 14.21 14.52 1.08
C ILE A 383 14.62 13.50 2.17
N PRO A 384 15.80 12.85 2.04
CA PRO A 384 16.15 11.67 2.83
C PRO A 384 16.14 11.90 4.35
N ASN A 385 16.44 13.12 4.79
CA ASN A 385 16.43 13.52 6.20
C ASN A 385 15.05 13.34 6.87
N ASN A 386 13.96 13.33 6.09
CA ASN A 386 12.61 13.15 6.62
C ASN A 386 12.14 11.69 6.61
N ALA A 387 12.82 10.79 5.89
CA ALA A 387 12.38 9.40 5.74
C ALA A 387 12.33 8.67 7.09
N ARG A 388 13.33 8.93 7.95
CA ARG A 388 13.37 8.34 9.29
C ARG A 388 12.22 8.86 10.18
N LEU A 389 12.05 10.19 10.23
CA LEU A 389 10.97 10.81 11.00
C LEU A 389 9.59 10.29 10.57
N TRP A 390 9.38 10.10 9.26
CA TRP A 390 8.16 9.52 8.72
C TRP A 390 7.90 8.12 9.27
N MET A 391 8.92 7.25 9.32
CA MET A 391 8.77 5.89 9.82
C MET A 391 8.52 5.86 11.33
N ASP A 392 9.21 6.71 12.11
CA ASP A 392 8.96 6.85 13.55
C ASP A 392 7.49 7.23 13.82
N GLN A 393 6.94 8.16 13.02
CA GLN A 393 5.55 8.59 13.13
C GLN A 393 4.56 7.52 12.66
N ALA A 394 4.88 6.77 11.59
CA ALA A 394 4.06 5.65 11.13
C ALA A 394 3.99 4.53 12.18
N HIS A 395 5.12 4.16 12.78
CA HIS A 395 5.18 3.21 13.88
C HIS A 395 4.39 3.71 15.10
N SER A 396 4.56 4.97 15.49
CA SER A 396 3.80 5.57 16.60
C SER A 396 2.29 5.53 16.36
N SER A 397 1.84 5.86 15.14
CA SER A 397 0.45 5.76 14.75
C SER A 397 -0.05 4.31 14.80
N ALA A 398 0.68 3.36 14.22
CA ALA A 398 0.34 1.94 14.24
C ALA A 398 0.25 1.38 15.66
N MET A 399 1.17 1.75 16.55
CA MET A 399 1.20 1.31 17.95
C MET A 399 0.07 1.93 18.80
N SER A 400 -0.55 3.02 18.36
CA SER A 400 -1.71 3.61 19.06
C SER A 400 -2.99 2.76 18.96
N ASN A 401 -2.96 1.68 18.16
CA ASN A 401 -4.09 0.79 17.94
C ASN A 401 -3.66 -0.70 17.95
N ASN A 402 -4.37 -1.54 18.70
CA ASN A 402 -4.03 -2.97 18.81
C ASN A 402 -4.60 -3.84 17.66
N GLY A 403 -5.22 -3.25 16.65
CA GLY A 403 -5.84 -3.99 15.55
C GLY A 403 -4.88 -4.66 14.55
N SER A 404 -5.49 -5.37 13.62
CA SER A 404 -4.85 -6.08 12.52
C SER A 404 -4.84 -5.22 11.25
N VAL A 405 -4.00 -5.52 10.24
CA VAL A 405 -4.18 -4.91 8.91
C VAL A 405 -5.30 -5.60 8.12
N ARG A 406 -5.64 -6.85 8.44
CA ARG A 406 -6.83 -7.53 7.90
C ARG A 406 -8.10 -6.87 8.42
N VAL A 407 -8.93 -6.39 7.51
CA VAL A 407 -10.25 -5.87 7.84
C VAL A 407 -11.19 -7.06 8.08
N THR A 408 -11.61 -7.26 9.33
CA THR A 408 -12.53 -8.35 9.70
C THR A 408 -13.98 -8.02 9.41
N ASP A 409 -14.36 -6.74 9.52
CA ASP A 409 -15.67 -6.23 9.18
C ASP A 409 -15.59 -5.31 7.96
N THR A 410 -15.88 -5.85 6.78
CA THR A 410 -15.90 -5.12 5.51
C THR A 410 -17.19 -4.33 5.29
N THR A 411 -18.08 -4.26 6.27
CA THR A 411 -19.27 -3.40 6.23
C THR A 411 -19.05 -2.08 6.95
N ASN A 412 -17.95 -1.96 7.69
CA ASN A 412 -17.60 -0.78 8.46
C ASN A 412 -16.48 0.00 7.77
N THR A 413 -16.85 1.07 7.08
CA THR A 413 -15.92 1.99 6.40
C THR A 413 -14.87 2.59 7.33
N ASN A 414 -15.21 2.93 8.58
CA ASN A 414 -14.23 3.45 9.55
C ASN A 414 -13.14 2.42 9.85
N ARG A 415 -13.49 1.13 9.80
CA ARG A 415 -12.52 0.06 9.93
C ARG A 415 -11.75 -0.17 8.64
N ILE A 416 -12.41 -0.16 7.48
CA ILE A 416 -11.74 -0.30 6.16
C ILE A 416 -10.66 0.77 6.02
N PHE A 417 -10.99 2.03 6.25
CA PHE A 417 -10.08 3.17 6.12
C PHE A 417 -9.59 3.68 7.47
N ASN A 418 -9.17 2.77 8.36
CA ASN A 418 -8.54 3.18 9.61
C ASN A 418 -7.10 3.64 9.33
N SER A 419 -6.79 4.92 9.57
CA SER A 419 -5.47 5.51 9.26
C SER A 419 -4.31 4.85 10.02
N ALA A 420 -4.51 4.39 11.25
CA ALA A 420 -3.47 3.69 12.01
C ALA A 420 -3.24 2.28 11.47
N LEU A 421 -4.30 1.55 11.10
CA LEU A 421 -4.22 0.13 10.76
C LEU A 421 -4.04 -0.12 9.26
N SER A 422 -4.95 0.35 8.41
CA SER A 422 -4.93 0.03 6.98
C SER A 422 -3.83 0.77 6.23
N TYR A 423 -3.44 1.95 6.73
CA TYR A 423 -2.43 2.82 6.12
C TYR A 423 -1.08 2.67 6.82
N LYS A 424 -0.92 3.19 8.04
CA LYS A 424 0.41 3.32 8.68
C LYS A 424 0.97 1.97 9.17
N LYS A 425 0.15 1.12 9.79
CA LYS A 425 0.56 -0.27 10.07
C LYS A 425 0.76 -1.06 8.77
N GLY A 426 -0.09 -0.86 7.76
CA GLY A 426 0.11 -1.42 6.42
C GLY A 426 1.49 -1.09 5.84
N ALA A 427 1.89 0.18 5.86
CA ALA A 427 3.21 0.63 5.40
C ALA A 427 4.37 0.04 6.22
N ALA A 428 4.24 -0.03 7.55
CA ALA A 428 5.22 -0.68 8.41
C ALA A 428 5.38 -2.17 8.07
N VAL A 429 4.29 -2.87 7.75
CA VAL A 429 4.35 -4.28 7.30
C VAL A 429 5.07 -4.41 5.96
N VAL A 430 4.85 -3.50 5.01
CA VAL A 430 5.61 -3.47 3.75
C VAL A 430 7.11 -3.20 4.02
N HIS A 431 7.42 -2.28 4.94
CA HIS A 431 8.78 -1.98 5.35
C HIS A 431 9.49 -3.20 5.98
N MET A 432 8.78 -3.93 6.83
CA MET A 432 9.28 -5.18 7.43
C MET A 432 9.48 -6.29 6.40
N LEU A 433 8.68 -6.37 5.34
CA LEU A 433 8.94 -7.31 4.22
C LEU A 433 10.26 -6.98 3.50
N ARG A 434 10.58 -5.69 3.31
CA ARG A 434 11.88 -5.25 2.78
C ARG A 434 13.02 -5.65 3.70
N TYR A 435 12.86 -5.42 5.01
CA TYR A 435 13.83 -5.82 6.03
C TYR A 435 14.05 -7.34 6.07
N LEU A 436 12.97 -8.13 6.01
CA LEU A 436 12.98 -9.60 6.05
C LEU A 436 13.75 -10.20 4.88
N LEU A 437 13.60 -9.65 3.68
CA LEU A 437 14.37 -10.10 2.52
C LEU A 437 15.85 -9.71 2.63
N ASN A 438 16.14 -8.63 3.35
CA ASN A 438 17.47 -8.07 3.56
C ASN A 438 18.26 -7.86 2.25
N ASP A 439 17.53 -7.53 1.18
CA ASP A 439 18.06 -7.34 -0.17
C ASP A 439 17.05 -6.50 -0.96
N ASP A 440 17.40 -5.23 -1.21
CA ASP A 440 16.57 -4.31 -1.96
C ASP A 440 16.30 -4.79 -3.40
N THR A 441 17.26 -5.50 -4.01
CA THR A 441 17.07 -6.05 -5.36
C THR A 441 15.96 -7.08 -5.36
N LYS A 442 15.93 -7.97 -4.36
CA LYS A 442 14.84 -8.95 -4.18
C LYS A 442 13.52 -8.27 -3.86
N PHE A 443 13.51 -7.30 -2.95
CA PHE A 443 12.30 -6.58 -2.57
C PHE A 443 11.64 -5.90 -3.77
N PHE A 444 12.38 -5.07 -4.51
CA PHE A 444 11.84 -4.37 -5.67
C PHE A 444 11.55 -5.32 -6.84
N ARG A 445 12.25 -6.45 -6.96
CA ARG A 445 11.88 -7.52 -7.90
C ARG A 445 10.55 -8.17 -7.52
N ALA A 446 10.30 -8.45 -6.23
CA ALA A 446 9.01 -8.96 -5.75
C ALA A 446 7.87 -8.01 -6.14
N LEU A 447 8.06 -6.69 -5.94
CA LEU A 447 7.06 -5.70 -6.32
C LEU A 447 6.81 -5.67 -7.83
N ARG A 448 7.87 -5.71 -8.65
CA ARG A 448 7.74 -5.81 -10.12
C ARG A 448 7.03 -7.09 -10.55
N THR A 449 7.35 -8.23 -9.93
CA THR A 449 6.68 -9.52 -10.19
C THR A 449 5.21 -9.45 -9.83
N TYR A 450 4.86 -8.84 -8.69
CA TYR A 450 3.47 -8.62 -8.30
C TYR A 450 2.72 -7.75 -9.30
N GLN A 451 3.30 -6.61 -9.69
CA GLN A 451 2.73 -5.70 -10.68
C GLN A 451 2.53 -6.39 -12.05
N ALA A 452 3.51 -7.18 -12.51
CA ALA A 452 3.40 -7.89 -13.79
C ALA A 452 2.39 -9.06 -13.75
N THR A 453 2.33 -9.79 -12.63
CA THR A 453 1.47 -10.99 -12.51
C THR A 453 -0.01 -10.62 -12.40
N TYR A 454 -0.33 -9.52 -11.71
CA TYR A 454 -1.70 -9.12 -11.42
C TYR A 454 -2.13 -7.84 -12.15
N ALA A 455 -1.36 -7.37 -13.13
CA ALA A 455 -1.67 -6.17 -13.93
C ALA A 455 -3.09 -6.20 -14.49
N GLY A 456 -3.83 -5.11 -14.30
CA GLY A 456 -5.23 -4.97 -14.73
C GLY A 456 -6.22 -5.86 -13.98
N ARG A 457 -5.81 -6.52 -12.89
CA ARG A 457 -6.63 -7.48 -12.14
C ARG A 457 -6.66 -7.12 -10.66
N THR A 458 -7.32 -7.97 -9.88
CA THR A 458 -7.31 -7.88 -8.42
C THR A 458 -6.38 -8.90 -7.77
N ALA A 459 -5.89 -8.61 -6.57
CA ALA A 459 -5.07 -9.53 -5.77
C ALA A 459 -5.53 -9.59 -4.30
N ARG A 460 -5.27 -10.72 -3.65
CA ARG A 460 -5.44 -10.95 -2.20
C ARG A 460 -4.10 -10.93 -1.48
N THR A 461 -4.12 -10.83 -0.14
CA THR A 461 -2.87 -10.91 0.64
C THR A 461 -2.11 -12.22 0.42
N SER A 462 -2.82 -13.33 0.20
CA SER A 462 -2.22 -14.62 -0.14
C SER A 462 -1.43 -14.60 -1.46
N ASP A 463 -1.79 -13.70 -2.36
CA ASP A 463 -1.17 -13.57 -3.69
C ASP A 463 0.16 -12.84 -3.58
N LEU A 464 0.19 -11.75 -2.79
CA LEU A 464 1.41 -11.06 -2.40
C LEU A 464 2.34 -12.00 -1.62
N GLN A 465 1.81 -12.77 -0.66
CA GLN A 465 2.58 -13.75 0.11
C GLN A 465 3.33 -14.71 -0.81
N ARG A 466 2.66 -15.31 -1.80
CA ARG A 466 3.30 -16.25 -2.74
C ARG A 466 4.45 -15.61 -3.53
N VAL A 467 4.30 -14.34 -3.93
CA VAL A 467 5.37 -13.61 -4.63
C VAL A 467 6.59 -13.41 -3.73
N PHE A 468 6.37 -12.99 -2.48
CA PHE A 468 7.47 -12.81 -1.53
C PHE A 468 8.10 -14.13 -1.07
N GLU A 469 7.33 -15.20 -0.94
CA GLU A 469 7.84 -16.55 -0.63
C GLU A 469 8.76 -17.07 -1.73
N ALA A 470 8.40 -16.85 -3.01
CA ALA A 470 9.24 -17.21 -4.14
C ALA A 470 10.60 -16.47 -4.11
N GLU A 471 10.59 -15.19 -3.75
CA GLU A 471 11.80 -14.37 -3.64
C GLU A 471 12.64 -14.70 -2.40
N ALA A 472 11.98 -15.06 -1.29
CA ALA A 472 12.63 -15.46 -0.05
C ALA A 472 13.20 -16.89 -0.09
N GLY A 473 12.69 -17.75 -0.98
CA GLY A 473 13.05 -19.17 -1.05
C GLY A 473 12.57 -19.99 0.16
N ARG A 474 11.61 -19.47 0.92
CA ARG A 474 11.06 -20.09 2.15
C ARG A 474 9.64 -19.61 2.38
N SER A 475 8.85 -20.37 3.14
CA SER A 475 7.52 -19.90 3.53
C SER A 475 7.61 -18.70 4.47
N LEU A 476 6.71 -17.74 4.24
CA LEU A 476 6.49 -16.54 5.04
C LEU A 476 5.15 -16.61 5.78
N THR A 477 4.54 -17.80 5.87
CA THR A 477 3.27 -18.00 6.58
C THR A 477 3.32 -17.41 7.99
N TYR A 478 4.41 -17.61 8.72
CA TYR A 478 4.59 -17.06 10.08
C TYR A 478 4.44 -15.52 10.08
N PHE A 479 5.07 -14.84 9.13
CA PHE A 479 5.04 -13.40 8.99
C PHE A 479 3.62 -12.88 8.74
N PHE A 480 2.90 -13.48 7.78
CA PHE A 480 1.53 -13.07 7.48
C PHE A 480 0.53 -13.46 8.59
N GLN A 481 0.76 -14.55 9.32
CA GLN A 481 -0.03 -14.86 10.52
C GLN A 481 0.17 -13.80 11.61
N GLN A 482 1.40 -13.36 11.86
CA GLN A 482 1.71 -12.34 12.85
C GLN A 482 1.20 -10.94 12.45
N TRP A 483 1.42 -10.53 11.21
CA TRP A 483 1.29 -9.14 10.80
C TRP A 483 0.06 -8.84 9.96
N PHE A 484 -0.42 -9.80 9.15
CA PHE A 484 -1.67 -9.64 8.40
C PHE A 484 -2.88 -10.08 9.21
N ILE A 485 -2.85 -11.25 9.83
CA ILE A 485 -3.99 -11.77 10.63
C ILE A 485 -3.91 -11.29 12.08
N GLY A 486 -2.72 -11.31 12.66
CA GLY A 486 -2.45 -10.98 14.05
C GLY A 486 -2.68 -9.53 14.44
N GLN A 487 -2.44 -9.25 15.73
CA GLN A 487 -2.72 -7.99 16.41
C GLN A 487 -1.55 -7.59 17.30
N GLY A 488 -1.50 -6.32 17.70
CA GLY A 488 -0.42 -5.79 18.52
C GLY A 488 0.94 -5.76 17.82
N TYR A 489 1.99 -5.73 18.63
CA TYR A 489 3.40 -5.65 18.26
C TYR A 489 4.28 -6.18 19.43
N PRO A 490 5.54 -6.58 19.19
CA PRO A 490 6.45 -7.00 20.25
C PRO A 490 7.11 -5.83 20.97
N VAL A 491 7.36 -5.98 22.27
CA VAL A 491 8.24 -5.11 23.07
C VAL A 491 9.46 -5.90 23.49
N PHE A 492 10.66 -5.41 23.17
CA PHE A 492 11.91 -6.13 23.45
C PHE A 492 12.69 -5.46 24.59
N SER A 493 13.06 -6.24 25.61
CA SER A 493 14.02 -5.83 26.64
C SER A 493 15.33 -6.58 26.45
N VAL A 494 16.47 -5.91 26.65
CA VAL A 494 17.80 -6.46 26.38
C VAL A 494 18.67 -6.37 27.64
N ARG A 495 19.18 -7.51 28.09
CA ARG A 495 20.30 -7.59 29.05
C ARG A 495 21.56 -7.91 28.28
N TRP A 496 22.66 -7.25 28.61
CA TRP A 496 23.93 -7.51 27.94
C TRP A 496 25.14 -7.47 28.87
N ASN A 497 26.20 -8.19 28.53
CA ASN A 497 27.50 -8.04 29.18
C ASN A 497 28.63 -8.39 28.24
N GLN A 498 29.80 -7.81 28.46
CA GLN A 498 31.03 -8.18 27.78
C GLN A 498 31.95 -8.94 28.74
N VAL A 499 32.43 -10.10 28.30
CA VAL A 499 33.48 -10.86 29.00
C VAL A 499 34.58 -11.19 28.00
N GLY A 500 35.77 -10.64 28.23
CA GLY A 500 36.86 -10.71 27.27
C GLY A 500 36.41 -10.17 25.90
N ALA A 501 36.64 -10.96 24.86
CA ALA A 501 36.30 -10.62 23.48
C ALA A 501 34.86 -11.02 23.07
N SER A 502 33.98 -11.32 24.02
CA SER A 502 32.62 -11.81 23.74
C SER A 502 31.56 -10.92 24.38
N LEU A 503 30.61 -10.48 23.56
CA LEU A 503 29.34 -9.90 23.98
C LEU A 503 28.34 -11.03 24.21
N TYR A 504 27.72 -11.05 25.37
CA TYR A 504 26.56 -11.87 25.68
C TYR A 504 25.32 -10.98 25.69
N LEU A 505 24.29 -11.42 24.98
CA LEU A 505 22.99 -10.77 24.90
C LEU A 505 21.93 -11.74 25.40
N GLN A 506 20.94 -11.24 26.13
CA GLN A 506 19.66 -11.91 26.33
C GLN A 506 18.55 -10.92 25.99
N THR A 507 17.69 -11.30 25.06
CA THR A 507 16.53 -10.52 24.64
C THR A 507 15.25 -11.22 25.06
N THR A 508 14.41 -10.50 25.77
CA THR A 508 13.06 -10.93 26.16
C THR A 508 12.04 -10.16 25.34
N GLU A 509 11.16 -10.87 24.66
CA GLU A 509 10.01 -10.34 23.96
C GLU A 509 8.76 -10.40 24.85
N THR A 510 7.95 -9.35 24.80
CA THR A 510 6.59 -9.33 25.35
C THR A 510 5.64 -8.79 24.29
N ALA A 511 4.72 -9.63 23.81
CA ALA A 511 3.69 -9.22 22.87
C ALA A 511 2.64 -8.33 23.54
N THR A 512 2.20 -7.25 22.86
CA THR A 512 1.14 -6.36 23.39
C THR A 512 -0.28 -6.94 23.24
N ALA A 513 -0.47 -7.95 22.40
CA ALA A 513 -1.73 -8.65 22.21
C ALA A 513 -1.57 -10.19 22.32
N PRO A 514 -1.10 -10.72 23.46
CA PRO A 514 -0.64 -12.11 23.58
C PRO A 514 -1.74 -13.16 23.41
N THR A 515 -3.02 -12.77 23.52
CA THR A 515 -4.17 -13.65 23.28
C THR A 515 -4.43 -13.91 21.80
N VAL A 516 -4.01 -13.00 20.92
CA VAL A 516 -4.20 -13.09 19.46
C VAL A 516 -2.87 -13.42 18.78
N THR A 517 -1.79 -12.77 19.19
CA THR A 517 -0.44 -12.97 18.68
C THR A 517 0.50 -13.17 19.87
N PRO A 518 0.72 -14.42 20.32
CA PRO A 518 1.46 -14.70 21.54
C PRO A 518 2.96 -14.44 21.42
N PHE A 519 3.48 -14.42 20.19
CA PHE A 519 4.91 -14.28 19.90
C PHE A 519 5.12 -13.77 18.47
N PHE A 520 6.16 -12.97 18.27
CA PHE A 520 6.59 -12.44 16.99
C PHE A 520 7.96 -12.98 16.60
N ASP A 521 8.00 -14.04 15.79
CA ASP A 521 9.26 -14.48 15.15
C ASP A 521 9.76 -13.39 14.19
N THR A 522 10.94 -12.84 14.48
CA THR A 522 11.55 -11.77 13.68
C THR A 522 13.07 -11.75 13.83
N ASP A 523 13.74 -11.25 12.80
CA ASP A 523 15.12 -10.78 12.93
C ASP A 523 15.12 -9.39 13.59
N LEU A 524 16.20 -9.06 14.33
CA LEU A 524 16.40 -7.76 14.96
C LEU A 524 17.85 -7.32 14.80
N ASP A 525 18.04 -6.04 14.52
CA ASP A 525 19.35 -5.41 14.46
C ASP A 525 19.74 -4.84 15.82
N TYR A 526 20.95 -5.17 16.27
CA TYR A 526 21.56 -4.63 17.48
C TYR A 526 22.80 -3.85 17.09
N LYS A 527 22.79 -2.54 17.35
CA LYS A 527 23.98 -1.71 17.17
C LYS A 527 24.78 -1.70 18.45
N VAL A 528 25.96 -2.29 18.39
CA VAL A 528 26.94 -2.36 19.47
C VAL A 528 27.88 -1.18 19.30
N ASN A 529 27.79 -0.21 20.20
CA ASN A 529 28.70 0.93 20.23
C ASN A 529 29.91 0.60 21.10
N TYR A 530 31.08 0.99 20.64
CA TYR A 530 32.34 0.77 21.33
C TYR A 530 32.85 2.04 22.01
N ALA A 531 33.70 1.87 23.01
CA ALA A 531 34.31 2.96 23.76
C ALA A 531 35.25 3.84 22.91
N ASP A 532 35.73 3.33 21.77
CA ASP A 532 36.56 4.08 20.81
C ASP A 532 35.74 4.92 19.82
N GLY A 533 34.40 4.95 19.95
CA GLY A 533 33.48 5.67 19.08
C GLY A 533 33.07 4.93 17.82
N THR A 534 33.64 3.74 17.54
CA THR A 534 33.19 2.89 16.44
C THR A 534 31.94 2.08 16.82
N SER A 535 31.23 1.52 15.84
CA SER A 535 30.09 0.63 16.10
C SER A 535 30.06 -0.55 15.12
N GLN A 536 29.35 -1.62 15.52
CA GLN A 536 28.98 -2.73 14.64
C GLN A 536 27.48 -2.99 14.76
N VAL A 537 26.84 -3.36 13.66
CA VAL A 537 25.44 -3.83 13.67
C VAL A 537 25.44 -5.34 13.51
N VAL A 538 24.72 -6.03 14.39
CA VAL A 538 24.52 -7.48 14.30
C VAL A 538 23.04 -7.81 14.22
N ARG A 539 22.66 -8.58 13.20
CA ARG A 539 21.30 -9.08 13.03
C ARG A 539 21.16 -10.44 13.67
N LEU A 540 20.22 -10.59 14.58
CA LEU A 540 19.98 -11.82 15.33
C LEU A 540 18.50 -12.18 15.28
N ARG A 541 18.20 -13.47 15.13
CA ARG A 541 16.82 -13.95 15.06
C ARG A 541 16.24 -14.18 16.44
N GLN A 542 15.16 -13.49 16.78
CA GLN A 542 14.31 -13.79 17.91
C GLN A 542 13.34 -14.93 17.51
N GLY A 543 13.71 -16.18 17.81
CA GLY A 543 12.89 -17.36 17.50
C GLY A 543 12.03 -17.87 18.66
N GLN A 544 12.15 -17.28 19.85
CA GLN A 544 11.40 -17.65 21.05
C GLN A 544 11.28 -16.45 22.01
N PRO A 545 10.38 -16.45 23.01
CA PRO A 545 10.17 -15.28 23.87
C PRO A 545 11.41 -14.81 24.65
N VAL A 546 12.35 -15.70 24.99
CA VAL A 546 13.64 -15.34 25.60
C VAL A 546 14.77 -15.96 24.78
N ALA A 547 15.58 -15.14 24.12
CA ALA A 547 16.69 -15.59 23.30
C ALA A 547 18.02 -15.10 23.88
N SER A 548 19.03 -15.97 23.92
CA SER A 548 20.38 -15.64 24.36
C SER A 548 21.35 -15.79 23.20
N PHE A 549 22.26 -14.85 23.04
CA PHE A 549 23.25 -14.82 21.96
C PHE A 549 24.65 -14.55 22.49
N SER A 550 25.65 -15.02 21.75
CA SER A 550 27.05 -14.67 21.94
C SER A 550 27.62 -14.15 20.62
N VAL A 551 28.21 -12.96 20.67
CA VAL A 551 28.74 -12.25 19.51
C VAL A 551 30.17 -11.83 19.81
N SER A 552 31.07 -11.94 18.84
CA SER A 552 32.43 -11.42 19.01
C SER A 552 32.42 -9.90 19.14
N ALA A 553 33.13 -9.41 20.15
CA ALA A 553 33.32 -8.00 20.45
C ALA A 553 34.73 -7.79 21.01
N MET A 554 35.69 -7.59 20.12
CA MET A 554 37.12 -7.44 20.47
C MET A 554 37.42 -6.10 21.18
N LYS A 555 36.53 -5.13 21.03
CA LYS A 555 36.64 -3.77 21.59
C LYS A 555 35.72 -3.61 22.79
N ALA A 556 36.10 -2.77 23.74
CA ALA A 556 35.26 -2.46 24.89
C ALA A 556 33.92 -1.84 24.45
N ILE A 557 32.80 -2.42 24.88
CA ILE A 557 31.44 -1.98 24.52
C ILE A 557 31.01 -0.86 25.47
N SER A 558 30.50 0.23 24.90
CA SER A 558 29.96 1.37 25.63
C SER A 558 28.44 1.28 25.80
N SER A 559 27.70 0.95 24.74
CA SER A 559 26.25 0.80 24.76
C SER A 559 25.74 -0.15 23.68
N ILE A 560 24.46 -0.53 23.80
CA ILE A 560 23.74 -1.30 22.80
C ILE A 560 22.45 -0.56 22.47
N GLU A 561 22.15 -0.43 21.18
CA GLU A 561 20.88 0.06 20.67
C GLU A 561 20.16 -1.10 19.96
N LEU A 562 18.83 -1.16 20.10
CA LEU A 562 17.98 -2.13 19.42
C LEU A 562 17.25 -1.44 18.27
N ASP A 563 17.19 -2.11 17.12
CA ASP A 563 16.58 -1.64 15.88
C ASP A 563 16.86 -0.15 15.62
N PRO A 564 18.14 0.23 15.48
CA PRO A 564 18.56 1.63 15.44
C PRO A 564 17.96 2.38 14.26
N ASP A 565 17.51 1.69 13.22
CA ASP A 565 16.99 2.23 11.96
C ASP A 565 15.46 2.11 11.82
N GLN A 566 14.75 1.56 12.82
CA GLN A 566 13.30 1.36 12.84
C GLN A 566 12.76 0.50 11.70
N TRP A 567 13.40 -0.63 11.45
CA TRP A 567 12.93 -1.58 10.46
C TRP A 567 11.71 -2.37 10.92
N VAL A 568 11.59 -2.62 12.22
CA VAL A 568 10.56 -3.47 12.82
C VAL A 568 9.56 -2.62 13.57
N LEU A 569 8.26 -2.93 13.43
CA LEU A 569 7.23 -2.34 14.26
C LEU A 569 7.33 -2.92 15.68
N ASN A 570 8.16 -2.34 16.53
CA ASN A 570 8.36 -2.82 17.91
C ASN A 570 8.40 -1.69 18.95
N GLY A 571 8.10 -2.06 20.19
CA GLY A 571 8.46 -1.26 21.36
C GLY A 571 9.87 -1.61 21.85
N VAL A 572 10.52 -0.65 22.50
CA VAL A 572 11.80 -0.85 23.18
C VAL A 572 11.57 -0.78 24.68
N GLY A 573 11.84 -1.89 25.37
CA GLY A 573 11.85 -1.99 26.82
C GLY A 573 13.19 -1.58 27.42
N THR A 574 13.55 -2.15 28.57
CA THR A 574 14.82 -1.81 29.23
C THR A 574 16.00 -2.43 28.48
N ILE A 575 16.99 -1.61 28.13
CA ILE A 575 18.31 -2.07 27.67
C ILE A 575 19.32 -1.76 28.77
N GLN A 576 19.90 -2.80 29.38
CA GLN A 576 20.81 -2.62 30.51
C GLN A 576 21.98 -3.60 30.49
N ARG A 577 23.13 -3.09 30.95
CA ARG A 577 24.28 -3.94 31.24
C ARG A 577 24.02 -4.73 32.50
N ASP A 578 24.25 -6.03 32.44
CA ASP A 578 24.06 -6.96 33.55
C ASP A 578 25.27 -7.88 33.70
N ASN A 579 26.09 -7.57 34.70
CA ASN A 579 27.30 -8.35 34.99
C ASN A 579 27.00 -9.81 35.40
N GLY A 580 25.77 -10.11 35.80
CA GLY A 580 25.30 -11.47 36.12
C GLY A 580 25.04 -12.35 34.89
N LEU A 581 24.98 -11.78 33.68
CA LEU A 581 24.69 -12.47 32.41
C LEU A 581 25.76 -13.50 31.96
N VAL A 582 26.73 -13.78 32.85
CA VAL A 582 27.83 -14.71 32.66
C VAL A 582 27.63 -16.00 33.47
N LEU A 583 26.80 -16.00 34.53
CA LEU A 583 26.50 -17.20 35.31
C LEU A 583 25.44 -18.09 34.65
N ALA A 584 24.52 -17.51 33.87
CA ALA A 584 23.57 -18.27 33.05
C ALA A 584 24.23 -18.88 31.80
N ASN A 585 25.31 -18.27 31.29
CA ASN A 585 26.05 -18.75 30.12
C ASN A 585 27.29 -19.59 30.44
N LYS A 586 27.76 -19.63 31.70
CA LYS A 586 28.78 -20.61 32.14
C LYS A 586 28.28 -22.05 32.08
N THR A 587 26.96 -22.27 32.08
CA THR A 587 26.36 -23.58 31.82
C THR A 587 26.24 -23.89 30.31
N LEU A 588 26.35 -22.86 29.44
CA LEU A 588 26.24 -22.99 27.98
C LEU A 588 27.58 -22.92 27.22
N THR A 589 28.70 -22.66 27.90
CA THR A 589 30.06 -22.56 27.29
C THR A 589 30.94 -23.78 27.55
N ARG A 590 30.35 -24.96 27.47
CA ARG A 590 31.02 -26.07 26.79
C ARG A 590 30.04 -26.53 25.72
N ALA A 591 30.25 -26.09 24.48
CA ALA A 591 29.99 -27.00 23.38
C ALA A 591 30.90 -28.20 23.70
N THR A 592 30.34 -29.19 24.38
CA THR A 592 31.06 -30.42 24.66
C THR A 592 31.40 -30.94 23.27
N GLN A 593 32.68 -30.86 22.90
CA GLN A 593 33.17 -31.59 21.74
C GLN A 593 32.78 -33.03 22.02
N ILE A 594 31.88 -33.55 21.19
CA ILE A 594 31.59 -34.97 21.27
C ILE A 594 32.67 -35.69 20.48
N HIS A 595 33.14 -36.78 21.03
CA HIS A 595 34.02 -37.69 20.34
C HIS A 595 33.20 -38.40 19.28
N VAL A 596 33.78 -38.50 18.09
CA VAL A 596 33.23 -39.27 16.99
C VAL A 596 34.34 -40.15 16.43
N TYR A 597 34.02 -41.41 16.14
CA TYR A 597 34.99 -42.35 15.61
C TYR A 597 34.33 -43.44 14.76
N PRO A 598 35.04 -44.08 13.83
CA PRO A 598 36.32 -43.64 13.30
C PRO A 598 36.19 -42.28 12.59
N ASN A 599 37.26 -41.49 12.57
CA ASN A 599 37.33 -40.23 11.84
C ASN A 599 38.72 -40.13 11.19
N PRO A 600 38.86 -40.40 9.88
CA PRO A 600 37.79 -40.53 8.88
C PRO A 600 36.86 -41.74 9.08
N CYS A 601 35.59 -41.60 8.68
CA CYS A 601 34.61 -42.69 8.69
C CYS A 601 34.30 -43.14 7.26
N GLN A 602 34.00 -44.44 7.11
CA GLN A 602 33.36 -44.94 5.91
C GLN A 602 31.84 -44.94 6.13
N ASP A 603 31.23 -46.09 6.39
CA ASP A 603 29.76 -46.19 6.35
C ASP A 603 29.03 -45.68 7.59
N VAL A 604 29.71 -45.65 8.73
CA VAL A 604 29.10 -45.31 10.02
C VAL A 604 30.05 -44.48 10.88
N LEU A 605 29.50 -43.48 11.55
CA LEU A 605 30.16 -42.68 12.57
C LEU A 605 29.59 -43.02 13.95
N GLN A 606 30.44 -43.50 14.86
CA GLN A 606 30.09 -43.79 16.25
C GLN A 606 30.04 -42.50 17.06
N LEU A 607 29.06 -42.41 17.94
CA LEU A 607 28.75 -41.25 18.78
C LEU A 607 28.74 -41.67 20.26
N PRO A 608 29.90 -42.04 20.85
CA PRO A 608 30.01 -42.61 22.20
C PRO A 608 29.46 -41.71 23.32
N ASP A 609 29.48 -40.40 23.11
CA ASP A 609 29.09 -39.42 24.12
C ASP A 609 27.57 -39.15 24.13
N LEU A 610 26.80 -39.83 23.28
CA LEU A 610 25.35 -39.79 23.29
C LEU A 610 24.80 -40.83 24.28
N GLY A 611 24.25 -40.34 25.39
CA GLY A 611 23.65 -41.20 26.43
C GLY A 611 23.59 -40.63 27.85
N LEU A 612 24.04 -39.40 28.11
CA LEU A 612 24.12 -38.83 29.48
C LEU A 612 22.84 -38.13 29.97
N GLY A 613 21.65 -38.61 29.59
CA GLY A 613 20.38 -38.18 30.21
C GLY A 613 19.85 -36.79 29.82
N ARG A 614 20.21 -36.25 28.65
CA ARG A 614 19.65 -34.99 28.11
C ARG A 614 18.80 -35.30 26.88
N VAL A 615 17.50 -35.01 26.94
CA VAL A 615 16.56 -35.20 25.82
C VAL A 615 17.03 -34.34 24.64
N THR A 616 17.53 -35.00 23.59
CA THR A 616 18.12 -34.38 22.40
C THR A 616 17.13 -34.52 21.25
N THR A 617 16.98 -33.49 20.42
CA THR A 617 15.84 -33.45 19.47
C THR A 617 16.25 -33.77 18.04
N ILE A 618 17.37 -33.24 17.53
CA ILE A 618 17.75 -33.33 16.10
C ILE A 618 19.28 -33.44 15.93
N ILE A 619 19.71 -34.32 15.02
CA ILE A 619 21.05 -34.36 14.41
C ILE A 619 21.02 -33.55 13.11
N GLU A 620 22.00 -32.66 12.92
CA GLU A 620 22.24 -31.97 11.67
C GLU A 620 23.67 -32.22 11.19
N VAL A 621 23.84 -32.53 9.90
CA VAL A 621 25.15 -32.60 9.24
C VAL A 621 25.19 -31.49 8.21
N VAL A 622 26.25 -30.70 8.28
CA VAL A 622 26.50 -29.58 7.39
C VAL A 622 27.81 -29.83 6.64
N ASP A 623 27.83 -29.60 5.34
CA ASP A 623 29.07 -29.71 4.55
C ASP A 623 30.04 -28.54 4.83
N ALA A 624 31.24 -28.60 4.24
CA ALA A 624 32.27 -27.58 4.39
C ALA A 624 31.86 -26.19 3.85
N THR A 625 30.84 -26.10 3.00
CA THR A 625 30.32 -24.84 2.44
C THR A 625 29.20 -24.22 3.29
N GLY A 626 28.72 -24.95 4.30
CA GLY A 626 27.66 -24.49 5.20
C GLY A 626 26.26 -24.98 4.82
N HIS A 627 26.12 -25.86 3.82
CA HIS A 627 24.83 -26.43 3.45
C HIS A 627 24.44 -27.61 4.36
N LEU A 628 23.19 -27.63 4.79
CA LEU A 628 22.60 -28.75 5.55
C LEU A 628 22.38 -29.94 4.60
N VAL A 629 23.11 -31.04 4.83
CA VAL A 629 23.09 -32.25 3.98
C VAL A 629 22.36 -33.42 4.62
N LEU A 630 22.18 -33.41 5.94
CA LEU A 630 21.35 -34.38 6.66
C LEU A 630 20.72 -33.70 7.87
N GLN A 631 19.43 -33.98 8.10
CA GLN A 631 18.74 -33.63 9.33
C GLN A 631 17.84 -34.80 9.73
N GLN A 632 18.00 -35.31 10.95
CA GLN A 632 17.17 -36.41 11.44
C GLN A 632 16.94 -36.33 12.96
N PRO A 633 15.80 -36.80 13.48
CA PRO A 633 15.58 -36.86 14.92
C PRO A 633 16.56 -37.85 15.58
N LEU A 634 17.10 -37.48 16.73
CA LEU A 634 18.00 -38.34 17.50
C LEU A 634 17.17 -39.29 18.38
N ARG A 635 17.33 -40.61 18.20
CA ARG A 635 16.69 -41.57 19.12
C ARG A 635 17.51 -41.68 20.41
N PRO A 636 16.89 -41.82 21.60
CA PRO A 636 17.60 -41.89 22.88
C PRO A 636 18.69 -42.97 22.96
N GLU A 637 18.58 -44.02 22.16
CA GLU A 637 19.50 -45.17 22.14
C GLU A 637 20.48 -45.15 20.95
N GLN A 638 20.44 -44.10 20.13
CA GLN A 638 21.23 -43.99 18.92
C GLN A 638 22.68 -43.68 19.24
N LYS A 639 23.54 -44.69 19.08
CA LYS A 639 25.01 -44.59 19.26
C LYS A 639 25.78 -44.42 17.95
N GLN A 640 25.08 -44.41 16.83
CA GLN A 640 25.65 -44.45 15.48
C GLN A 640 24.89 -43.55 14.52
N LEU A 641 25.63 -42.96 13.58
CA LEU A 641 25.11 -42.22 12.44
C LEU A 641 25.53 -42.93 11.16
N ASP A 642 24.57 -43.30 10.32
CA ASP A 642 24.82 -43.83 8.98
C ASP A 642 25.28 -42.68 8.07
N THR A 643 26.46 -42.81 7.47
CA THR A 643 27.09 -41.80 6.61
C THR A 643 27.19 -42.25 5.15
N ARG A 644 26.57 -43.37 4.77
CA ARG A 644 26.61 -43.91 3.38
C ARG A 644 25.98 -43.01 2.33
N HIS A 645 25.04 -42.16 2.74
CA HIS A 645 24.35 -41.24 1.84
C HIS A 645 25.10 -39.90 1.67
N LEU A 646 26.19 -39.67 2.42
CA LEU A 646 27.02 -38.48 2.31
C LEU A 646 28.13 -38.72 1.29
N ALA A 647 28.43 -37.72 0.46
CA ALA A 647 29.59 -37.75 -0.42
C ALA A 647 30.90 -37.68 0.37
N SER A 648 32.03 -38.09 -0.20
CA SER A 648 33.34 -37.93 0.43
C SER A 648 33.63 -36.45 0.69
N GLY A 649 34.03 -36.10 1.92
CA GLY A 649 34.23 -34.70 2.30
C GLY A 649 34.31 -34.44 3.79
N LEU A 650 34.57 -33.16 4.14
CA LEU A 650 34.58 -32.66 5.51
C LEU A 650 33.19 -32.18 5.91
N TYR A 651 32.72 -32.66 7.07
CA TYR A 651 31.40 -32.33 7.60
C TYR A 651 31.47 -31.79 9.03
N LEU A 652 30.50 -30.95 9.37
CA LEU A 652 30.20 -30.48 10.71
C LEU A 652 28.90 -31.12 11.19
N LEU A 653 29.00 -31.93 12.23
CA LEU A 653 27.89 -32.53 12.94
C LEU A 653 27.43 -31.60 14.07
N ARG A 654 26.13 -31.36 14.19
CA ARG A 654 25.49 -30.55 15.23
C ARG A 654 24.37 -31.32 15.92
N PHE A 655 24.23 -31.12 17.22
CA PHE A 655 23.12 -31.63 18.03
C PHE A 655 22.49 -30.46 18.75
N THR A 656 21.17 -30.39 18.74
CA THR A 656 20.42 -29.39 19.51
C THR A 656 19.63 -30.10 20.61
N THR A 657 19.87 -29.73 21.87
CA THR A 657 19.08 -30.22 23.01
C THR A 657 17.79 -29.43 23.15
N THR A 658 16.80 -29.96 23.87
CA THR A 658 15.57 -29.23 24.21
C THR A 658 15.81 -27.97 25.05
N ALA A 659 16.99 -27.84 25.68
CA ALA A 659 17.44 -26.66 26.40
C ALA A 659 18.20 -25.64 25.52
N GLY A 660 18.28 -25.86 24.21
CA GLY A 660 18.99 -24.98 23.26
C GLY A 660 20.51 -25.12 23.27
N GLU A 661 21.06 -26.14 23.95
CA GLU A 661 22.51 -26.40 23.90
C GLU A 661 22.88 -27.02 22.55
N VAL A 662 23.94 -26.49 21.91
CA VAL A 662 24.45 -27.01 20.64
C VAL A 662 25.77 -27.75 20.85
N MET A 663 25.76 -29.08 20.70
CA MET A 663 26.98 -29.89 20.68
C MET A 663 27.51 -30.04 19.26
N ARG A 664 28.83 -30.16 19.08
CA ARG A 664 29.45 -30.19 17.75
C ARG A 664 30.58 -31.21 17.63
N ALA A 665 30.71 -31.81 16.46
CA ALA A 665 31.87 -32.58 16.03
C ALA A 665 32.19 -32.33 14.55
N ARG A 666 33.46 -32.53 14.19
CA ARG A 666 33.88 -32.55 12.78
C ARG A 666 34.26 -33.98 12.42
N PHE A 667 33.87 -34.43 11.24
CA PHE A 667 34.31 -35.72 10.72
C PHE A 667 34.56 -35.65 9.22
N ILE A 668 35.42 -36.55 8.74
CA ILE A 668 35.71 -36.75 7.33
C ILE A 668 35.01 -38.03 6.90
N ARG A 669 34.18 -37.95 5.85
CA ARG A 669 33.66 -39.13 5.14
C ARG A 669 34.61 -39.46 4.00
N GLU A 670 35.13 -40.68 3.98
CA GLU A 670 35.94 -41.20 2.86
C GLU A 670 35.08 -41.64 1.69
#